data_AF-A0A556CQJ1-F1
#
_entry.id   AF-A0A556CQJ1-F1
#
_cell.length_a   1.000
_cell.length_b   1.000
_cell.length_c   1.000
_cell.angle_alpha   90.00
_cell.angle_beta   90.00
_cell.angle_gamma   90.00
#
_symmetry.space_group_name_H-M   'P 1'
#
loop_
_entity.id
_entity.type
_entity.pdbx_description
1 polymer ?
#
loop_
_entity_poly.entity_id
_entity_poly.type
_entity_poly.pdbx_seq_one_letter_code
_entity_poly.pdbx_strand_id
1 'polypeptide(L)'
;MKKLILAPAVALAFTGLVAAPVAAAEAPSTQSTSAKAEAKAEQIKKEKAEKLAEEKAEQKKADAKKAAADKAAEEKAAKDKAEQKKKDAAEKKAADKKAADKKAADKKKADDKADEKSGDDAKDSKEPAPKDEDSKDSKKDDSDAKDDAEEINAQLKVSNSSITAEDLATKGVKVTVTGLKEGDKLSTSGLSAPVTTVAADGSKSLTLDYSGDAEDLKEGEKSFSVKVQRAGVPARTLSGSTEVIEAQDAIDSELTVDPDEVTPEDLADPDKGVQVTVSNAEEGDTVTDSLTEEGRTVDADGDFTFGIYYQGDPEELDEGPVPFTVEINRGGEESVTLKGEIEVADDDPDVDPKVSLSTKEISVDDFKKDGLKITGEGFSPDGTVSVKGEAVSAQSAAAQADRITADEDGNVSGVVTAPESIEAGKYSLTFIDDKTGKESAPVEVTVTEDDAAVDPIDASLKVDPKEITAADLSNKDKGVTVTVSGVKKGDKITDSLTGDTEIADADGDYKLHLYYQGNPDNLEEGKVPFTVTIDREGTESETLKGNINVVAEDKEDGDDGDSGDGGDTPEAPAEASFTVSPKMLEAADFANEKKGVTLAVEDCEPGSDVHFAVTPKGLRVTAYENTVKADDEGKASVNVFGTSDNISAYVGAYTASAICGDDSMKESFTVTAGADGGGSDGSDNGGNDGSQLPRTGTDLGGLATGALLLLIGGAAIAVTGRRKKVGQSPTDY
;
A
#
# COMPACT_ATOMS: atom_id res chain seq x y z
N MET A 1 -41.83 -20.80 2.91
CA MET A 1 -43.15 -20.11 2.88
C MET A 1 -42.95 -18.69 2.37
N LYS A 2 -43.92 -18.07 1.67
CA LYS A 2 -43.76 -16.74 1.04
C LYS A 2 -43.69 -15.59 2.04
N LYS A 3 -42.85 -14.59 1.75
CA LYS A 3 -43.11 -13.15 1.99
C LYS A 3 -42.17 -12.27 1.14
N LEU A 4 -42.74 -11.33 0.37
CA LEU A 4 -42.00 -10.25 -0.30
C LEU A 4 -42.26 -8.94 0.45
N ILE A 5 -41.23 -8.10 0.63
CA ILE A 5 -41.29 -6.65 0.83
C ILE A 5 -40.01 -6.12 0.16
N LEU A 6 -40.02 -5.59 -1.07
CA LEU A 6 -40.61 -4.35 -1.59
C LEU A 6 -39.86 -3.09 -1.14
N ALA A 7 -39.08 -2.49 -2.05
CA ALA A 7 -38.32 -1.26 -1.83
C ALA A 7 -39.13 0.02 -2.22
N PRO A 8 -38.82 1.19 -1.63
CA PRO A 8 -39.40 2.47 -2.03
C PRO A 8 -38.47 3.26 -2.98
N ALA A 9 -38.99 3.65 -4.14
CA ALA A 9 -38.37 4.71 -4.94
C ALA A 9 -38.79 6.10 -4.40
N VAL A 10 -37.90 7.08 -4.48
CA VAL A 10 -38.19 8.50 -4.14
C VAL A 10 -37.95 9.35 -5.38
N ALA A 11 -38.87 10.28 -5.67
CA ALA A 11 -38.94 10.97 -6.95
C ALA A 11 -38.20 12.32 -6.98
N LEU A 12 -37.68 12.67 -8.17
CA LEU A 12 -37.26 14.02 -8.51
C LEU A 12 -38.44 15.00 -8.53
N ALA A 13 -38.27 16.18 -7.94
CA ALA A 13 -39.21 17.29 -8.03
C ALA A 13 -38.48 18.64 -8.13
N PHE A 14 -38.26 19.12 -9.36
CA PHE A 14 -37.78 20.48 -9.61
C PHE A 14 -38.96 21.47 -9.59
N THR A 15 -38.98 22.39 -8.61
CA THR A 15 -39.72 23.66 -8.71
C THR A 15 -38.97 24.75 -7.96
N GLY A 16 -38.49 25.78 -8.68
CA GLY A 16 -37.96 26.99 -8.07
C GLY A 16 -39.05 28.05 -7.87
N LEU A 17 -38.86 28.94 -6.88
CA LEU A 17 -39.64 30.16 -6.74
C LEU A 17 -38.77 31.28 -6.15
N VAL A 18 -38.85 32.49 -6.71
CA VAL A 18 -38.11 33.66 -6.25
C VAL A 18 -38.96 34.48 -5.28
N ALA A 19 -38.46 34.73 -4.08
CA ALA A 19 -39.01 35.73 -3.16
C ALA A 19 -37.93 36.24 -2.21
N ALA A 20 -37.64 37.55 -2.25
CA ALA A 20 -36.80 38.22 -1.27
C ALA A 20 -37.68 39.00 -0.27
N PRO A 21 -37.43 38.90 1.04
CA PRO A 21 -37.90 39.86 2.03
C PRO A 21 -36.81 40.88 2.40
N VAL A 22 -37.24 42.09 2.78
CA VAL A 22 -36.37 43.16 3.30
C VAL A 22 -36.01 42.89 4.77
N ALA A 23 -34.87 43.43 5.20
CA ALA A 23 -34.27 43.19 6.52
C ALA A 23 -35.17 43.46 7.73
N ALA A 24 -35.05 42.58 8.73
CA ALA A 24 -35.28 42.85 10.14
C ALA A 24 -34.14 42.17 10.93
N ALA A 25 -33.65 42.80 12.00
CA ALA A 25 -32.47 42.34 12.73
C ALA A 25 -32.83 41.71 14.08
N GLU A 26 -32.47 40.43 14.25
CA GLU A 26 -32.36 39.76 15.55
C GLU A 26 -31.07 38.92 15.58
N ALA A 27 -30.42 38.83 16.73
CA ALA A 27 -29.10 38.21 16.86
C ALA A 27 -29.20 36.71 17.22
N PRO A 28 -28.47 35.80 16.52
CA PRO A 28 -28.46 34.38 16.85
C PRO A 28 -27.56 34.08 18.06
N SER A 29 -28.00 33.19 18.94
CA SER A 29 -27.25 32.75 20.12
C SER A 29 -26.20 31.67 19.80
N THR A 30 -25.01 31.81 20.38
CA THR A 30 -23.89 30.89 20.22
C THR A 30 -23.97 29.70 21.19
N GLN A 31 -24.44 28.54 20.74
CA GLN A 31 -24.45 27.34 21.60
C GLN A 31 -24.19 25.99 20.90
N SER A 32 -23.70 25.99 19.65
CA SER A 32 -23.37 24.76 18.90
C SER A 32 -21.89 24.65 18.47
N THR A 33 -21.03 25.59 18.86
CA THR A 33 -19.63 25.68 18.39
C THR A 33 -18.60 25.11 19.36
N SER A 34 -18.89 25.06 20.67
CA SER A 34 -17.94 24.58 21.69
C SER A 34 -17.53 23.13 21.48
N ALA A 35 -18.49 22.21 21.37
CA ALA A 35 -18.22 20.78 21.20
C ALA A 35 -17.39 20.46 19.94
N LYS A 36 -17.51 21.26 18.87
CA LYS A 36 -16.70 21.11 17.65
C LYS A 36 -15.28 21.69 17.81
N ALA A 37 -15.10 22.69 18.69
CA ALA A 37 -13.79 23.23 19.03
C ALA A 37 -13.02 22.32 19.99
N GLU A 38 -13.66 21.76 21.01
CA GLU A 38 -13.06 20.81 21.95
C GLU A 38 -12.59 19.54 21.23
N ALA A 39 -13.44 18.95 20.38
CA ALA A 39 -13.07 17.80 19.55
C ALA A 39 -11.85 18.10 18.64
N LYS A 40 -11.78 19.29 18.01
CA LYS A 40 -10.64 19.66 17.18
C LYS A 40 -9.36 19.92 18.00
N ALA A 41 -9.49 20.46 19.21
CA ALA A 41 -8.34 20.67 20.11
C ALA A 41 -7.76 19.34 20.66
N GLU A 42 -8.62 18.35 20.90
CA GLU A 42 -8.20 16.99 21.27
C GLU A 42 -7.59 16.25 20.07
N GLN A 43 -8.16 16.42 18.87
CA GLN A 43 -7.61 15.89 17.62
C GLN A 43 -6.20 16.45 17.33
N ILE A 44 -5.99 17.77 17.43
CA ILE A 44 -4.66 18.40 17.26
C ILE A 44 -3.65 17.93 18.34
N LYS A 45 -4.10 17.68 19.57
CA LYS A 45 -3.25 17.08 20.61
C LYS A 45 -2.87 15.63 20.26
N LYS A 46 -3.79 14.86 19.69
CA LYS A 46 -3.54 13.50 19.23
C LYS A 46 -2.54 13.51 18.06
N GLU A 47 -2.79 14.29 17.01
CA GLU A 47 -1.89 14.48 15.86
C GLU A 47 -0.47 14.88 16.31
N LYS A 48 -0.35 15.84 17.24
CA LYS A 48 0.96 16.26 17.76
C LYS A 48 1.67 15.18 18.58
N ALA A 49 0.93 14.33 19.30
CA ALA A 49 1.51 13.19 20.02
C ALA A 49 1.87 12.03 19.08
N GLU A 50 1.07 11.81 18.03
CA GLU A 50 1.22 10.80 17.00
C GLU A 50 2.45 11.10 16.13
N LYS A 51 2.63 12.36 15.69
CA LYS A 51 3.84 12.82 14.98
C LYS A 51 5.11 12.72 15.83
N LEU A 52 5.02 12.95 17.15
CA LEU A 52 6.12 12.74 18.11
C LEU A 52 6.41 11.25 18.41
N ALA A 53 5.48 10.35 18.08
CA ALA A 53 5.69 8.91 18.10
C ALA A 53 6.24 8.40 16.76
N GLU A 54 5.78 8.96 15.64
CA GLU A 54 6.27 8.74 14.27
C GLU A 54 7.77 9.10 14.17
N GLU A 55 8.17 10.31 14.58
CA GLU A 55 9.57 10.78 14.61
C GLU A 55 10.46 9.82 15.43
N LYS A 56 9.98 9.35 16.59
CA LYS A 56 10.70 8.38 17.43
C LYS A 56 10.69 6.96 16.87
N ALA A 57 9.70 6.59 16.07
CA ALA A 57 9.64 5.32 15.36
C ALA A 57 10.56 5.33 14.15
N GLU A 58 10.64 6.45 13.42
CA GLU A 58 11.55 6.66 12.30
C GLU A 58 13.01 6.71 12.77
N GLN A 59 13.32 7.43 13.86
CA GLN A 59 14.66 7.42 14.43
C GLN A 59 15.06 6.02 14.93
N LYS A 60 14.13 5.26 15.54
CA LYS A 60 14.35 3.83 15.84
C LYS A 60 14.54 2.96 14.59
N LYS A 61 13.80 3.21 13.50
CA LYS A 61 13.98 2.52 12.21
C LYS A 61 15.37 2.85 11.63
N ALA A 62 15.84 4.08 11.73
CA ALA A 62 17.17 4.50 11.29
C ALA A 62 18.28 3.83 12.12
N ASP A 63 18.18 3.81 13.45
CA ASP A 63 19.12 3.12 14.34
C ASP A 63 19.14 1.61 14.08
N ALA A 64 17.96 0.99 13.92
CA ALA A 64 17.84 -0.44 13.59
C ALA A 64 18.41 -0.77 12.21
N LYS A 65 18.16 0.07 11.19
CA LYS A 65 18.71 -0.08 9.84
C LYS A 65 20.24 0.08 9.84
N LYS A 66 20.77 0.99 10.65
CA LYS A 66 22.22 1.14 10.86
C LYS A 66 22.81 -0.10 11.54
N ALA A 67 22.21 -0.58 12.63
CA ALA A 67 22.66 -1.78 13.33
C ALA A 67 22.60 -3.05 12.44
N ALA A 68 21.58 -3.16 11.60
CA ALA A 68 21.46 -4.24 10.61
C ALA A 68 22.55 -4.14 9.53
N ALA A 69 22.86 -2.94 9.03
CA ALA A 69 23.93 -2.72 8.07
C ALA A 69 25.32 -3.01 8.66
N ASP A 70 25.59 -2.56 9.89
CA ASP A 70 26.83 -2.85 10.62
C ASP A 70 27.00 -4.37 10.82
N LYS A 71 25.93 -5.08 11.22
CA LYS A 71 25.92 -6.55 11.37
C LYS A 71 26.12 -7.28 10.04
N ALA A 72 25.46 -6.84 8.96
CA ALA A 72 25.62 -7.43 7.63
C ALA A 72 27.04 -7.24 7.07
N ALA A 73 27.68 -6.11 7.37
CA ALA A 73 29.09 -5.87 7.04
C ALA A 73 30.04 -6.80 7.82
N GLU A 74 29.77 -7.04 9.11
CA GLU A 74 30.55 -7.99 9.92
C GLU A 74 30.35 -9.45 9.45
N GLU A 75 29.11 -9.85 9.14
CA GLU A 75 28.82 -11.19 8.62
C GLU A 75 29.44 -11.42 7.24
N LYS A 76 29.41 -10.42 6.35
CA LYS A 76 30.14 -10.47 5.07
C LYS A 76 31.66 -10.63 5.31
N ALA A 77 32.25 -9.82 6.20
CA ALA A 77 33.67 -9.93 6.52
C ALA A 77 34.05 -11.28 7.17
N ALA A 78 33.12 -11.93 7.88
CA ALA A 78 33.28 -13.28 8.40
C ALA A 78 33.17 -14.34 7.29
N LYS A 79 32.23 -14.19 6.35
CA LYS A 79 32.05 -15.05 5.17
C LYS A 79 33.26 -14.99 4.24
N ASP A 80 33.78 -13.79 3.96
CA ASP A 80 34.98 -13.57 3.16
C ASP A 80 36.21 -14.22 3.81
N LYS A 81 36.39 -14.08 5.13
CA LYS A 81 37.43 -14.81 5.90
C LYS A 81 37.24 -16.33 5.88
N ALA A 82 36.01 -16.83 5.88
CA ALA A 82 35.72 -18.26 5.82
C ALA A 82 36.01 -18.83 4.43
N GLU A 83 35.70 -18.09 3.36
CA GLU A 83 36.01 -18.49 1.99
C GLU A 83 37.51 -18.40 1.69
N GLN A 84 38.20 -17.37 2.20
CA GLN A 84 39.66 -17.29 2.12
C GLN A 84 40.31 -18.48 2.84
N LYS A 85 39.89 -18.83 4.07
CA LYS A 85 40.33 -20.06 4.74
C LYS A 85 40.04 -21.34 3.94
N LYS A 86 38.94 -21.41 3.18
CA LYS A 86 38.66 -22.55 2.27
C LYS A 86 39.64 -22.59 1.10
N LYS A 87 39.99 -21.43 0.51
CA LYS A 87 41.00 -21.30 -0.56
C LYS A 87 42.40 -21.67 -0.04
N ASP A 88 42.82 -21.13 1.11
CA ASP A 88 44.08 -21.47 1.78
C ASP A 88 44.17 -22.98 2.09
N ALA A 89 43.08 -23.59 2.55
CA ALA A 89 43.02 -25.03 2.84
C ALA A 89 43.03 -25.91 1.58
N ALA A 90 42.43 -25.45 0.47
CA ALA A 90 42.48 -26.11 -0.83
C ALA A 90 43.89 -26.04 -1.43
N GLU A 91 44.54 -24.88 -1.37
CA GLU A 91 45.91 -24.67 -1.82
C GLU A 91 46.91 -25.48 -0.97
N LYS A 92 46.71 -25.55 0.36
CA LYS A 92 47.46 -26.45 1.23
C LYS A 92 47.23 -27.92 0.85
N LYS A 93 46.00 -28.37 0.57
CA LYS A 93 45.74 -29.74 0.09
C LYS A 93 46.42 -30.01 -1.25
N ALA A 94 46.50 -29.04 -2.16
CA ALA A 94 47.22 -29.17 -3.43
C ALA A 94 48.75 -29.28 -3.22
N ALA A 95 49.31 -28.53 -2.27
CA ALA A 95 50.71 -28.63 -1.86
C ALA A 95 51.02 -29.97 -1.17
N ASP A 96 50.18 -30.41 -0.22
CA ASP A 96 50.30 -31.70 0.46
C ASP A 96 50.20 -32.87 -0.54
N LYS A 97 49.32 -32.77 -1.56
CA LYS A 97 49.26 -33.76 -2.65
C LYS A 97 50.55 -33.79 -3.47
N LYS A 98 51.09 -32.63 -3.89
CA LYS A 98 52.40 -32.55 -4.56
C LYS A 98 53.54 -33.16 -3.72
N ALA A 99 53.47 -33.04 -2.40
CA ALA A 99 54.43 -33.67 -1.48
C ALA A 99 54.22 -35.20 -1.38
N ALA A 100 52.97 -35.68 -1.41
CA ALA A 100 52.63 -37.11 -1.43
C ALA A 100 53.06 -37.79 -2.74
N ASP A 101 52.77 -37.17 -3.89
CA ASP A 101 53.18 -37.66 -5.21
C ASP A 101 54.71 -37.80 -5.32
N LYS A 102 55.46 -36.84 -4.75
CA LYS A 102 56.92 -36.92 -4.62
C LYS A 102 57.38 -38.08 -3.72
N LYS A 103 56.61 -38.44 -2.69
CA LYS A 103 56.93 -39.53 -1.75
C LYS A 103 56.54 -40.92 -2.29
N ALA A 104 55.61 -40.99 -3.24
CA ALA A 104 55.29 -42.21 -3.97
C ALA A 104 56.40 -42.62 -4.96
N ALA A 105 57.12 -41.65 -5.54
CA ALA A 105 58.22 -41.91 -6.47
C ALA A 105 59.38 -42.73 -5.84
N ASP A 106 59.71 -42.48 -4.56
CA ASP A 106 60.82 -43.14 -3.87
C ASP A 106 60.53 -44.59 -3.41
N LYS A 107 59.28 -45.07 -3.50
CA LYS A 107 58.91 -46.44 -3.10
C LYS A 107 58.71 -47.42 -4.27
N LYS A 108 59.32 -47.15 -5.44
CA LYS A 108 59.33 -48.09 -6.60
C LYS A 108 60.66 -48.86 -6.73
N LYS A 109 61.10 -49.48 -5.64
CA LYS A 109 62.09 -50.58 -5.60
C LYS A 109 61.72 -51.51 -4.45
N ALA A 110 61.85 -52.83 -4.67
CA ALA A 110 61.25 -53.91 -3.87
C ALA A 110 59.70 -53.92 -3.95
N ASP A 111 59.01 -55.02 -4.27
CA ASP A 111 59.44 -56.41 -4.54
C ASP A 111 58.74 -57.03 -5.77
N ASP A 112 59.03 -58.30 -6.03
CA ASP A 112 58.88 -59.04 -7.30
C ASP A 112 58.14 -60.38 -7.11
N LYS A 113 57.53 -60.93 -8.18
CA LYS A 113 56.85 -62.27 -8.30
C LYS A 113 55.46 -62.41 -7.61
N ALA A 114 54.38 -62.92 -8.25
CA ALA A 114 54.06 -64.21 -8.92
C ALA A 114 53.49 -65.29 -7.93
N ASP A 115 52.59 -66.23 -8.27
CA ASP A 115 52.08 -66.74 -9.57
C ASP A 115 50.71 -67.50 -9.44
N GLU A 116 50.00 -67.79 -10.57
CA GLU A 116 49.02 -68.89 -10.93
C GLU A 116 47.93 -69.45 -9.93
N LYS A 117 46.83 -70.19 -10.25
CA LYS A 117 45.89 -70.50 -11.40
C LYS A 117 44.69 -71.39 -10.90
N SER A 118 43.53 -71.41 -11.60
CA SER A 118 42.41 -72.44 -11.53
C SER A 118 41.68 -72.66 -10.17
N GLY A 119 40.54 -73.38 -10.02
CA GLY A 119 39.60 -74.07 -10.95
C GLY A 119 39.28 -75.55 -10.57
N ASP A 120 38.15 -76.24 -10.87
CA ASP A 120 36.83 -75.94 -11.51
C ASP A 120 35.80 -77.11 -11.24
N ASP A 121 34.55 -77.04 -11.78
CA ASP A 121 33.50 -78.11 -12.04
C ASP A 121 32.55 -78.77 -10.98
N ALA A 122 31.22 -78.62 -11.23
CA ALA A 122 30.11 -79.63 -11.38
C ALA A 122 29.53 -80.62 -10.29
N LYS A 123 28.15 -80.71 -10.28
CA LYS A 123 27.24 -81.92 -10.11
C LYS A 123 27.01 -82.61 -8.71
N ASP A 124 25.96 -83.42 -8.39
CA ASP A 124 24.58 -83.76 -8.90
C ASP A 124 23.83 -84.79 -7.94
N SER A 125 22.48 -84.87 -7.94
CA SER A 125 21.58 -86.03 -7.62
C SER A 125 21.20 -86.59 -6.19
N LYS A 126 19.85 -86.72 -5.94
CA LYS A 126 19.04 -87.94 -5.56
C LYS A 126 18.34 -88.22 -4.18
N GLU A 127 17.13 -88.84 -4.27
CA GLU A 127 16.22 -89.51 -3.29
C GLU A 127 16.47 -91.07 -3.21
N PRO A 128 15.87 -91.96 -2.33
CA PRO A 128 14.41 -92.22 -2.16
C PRO A 128 13.85 -92.76 -0.77
N ALA A 129 12.53 -93.07 -0.69
CA ALA A 129 11.74 -93.72 0.43
C ALA A 129 11.75 -95.31 0.39
N PRO A 130 10.78 -96.15 0.91
CA PRO A 130 9.56 -96.04 1.78
C PRO A 130 9.32 -97.23 2.82
N LYS A 131 8.10 -97.41 3.43
CA LYS A 131 7.30 -98.69 3.65
C LYS A 131 6.33 -98.82 4.88
N ASP A 132 5.49 -99.88 4.87
CA ASP A 132 4.13 -100.11 5.48
C ASP A 132 4.01 -101.23 6.57
N GLU A 133 2.82 -101.41 7.22
CA GLU A 133 2.00 -102.68 7.35
C GLU A 133 1.02 -102.85 8.58
N ASP A 134 -0.31 -102.86 8.31
CA ASP A 134 -1.35 -103.93 8.53
C ASP A 134 -1.85 -104.52 9.92
N SER A 135 -3.02 -105.22 9.89
CA SER A 135 -3.71 -106.13 10.87
C SER A 135 -4.68 -105.53 11.94
N LYS A 136 -5.80 -106.17 12.41
CA LYS A 136 -6.49 -107.47 12.11
C LYS A 136 -7.95 -107.59 12.71
N ASP A 137 -8.78 -108.51 12.15
CA ASP A 137 -9.85 -109.40 12.70
C ASP A 137 -10.59 -109.06 14.05
N SER A 138 -11.92 -109.27 14.25
CA SER A 138 -12.63 -110.57 14.15
C SER A 138 -14.17 -110.57 14.41
N LYS A 139 -14.79 -111.76 14.25
CA LYS A 139 -16.23 -112.17 14.35
C LYS A 139 -16.84 -112.00 15.79
N LYS A 140 -18.13 -112.23 16.12
CA LYS A 140 -19.14 -113.22 15.63
C LYS A 140 -20.57 -112.97 16.21
N ASP A 141 -21.56 -113.71 15.67
CA ASP A 141 -22.84 -114.19 16.26
C ASP A 141 -24.15 -113.36 16.20
N ASP A 142 -25.25 -114.11 16.03
CA ASP A 142 -26.63 -113.68 15.76
C ASP A 142 -27.53 -113.59 16.99
N SER A 143 -28.65 -112.85 16.91
CA SER A 143 -29.99 -113.37 17.24
C SER A 143 -31.12 -112.43 16.79
N ASP A 144 -32.20 -113.01 16.24
CA ASP A 144 -33.42 -112.28 15.84
C ASP A 144 -34.27 -111.87 17.05
N ALA A 145 -34.81 -110.65 17.01
CA ALA A 145 -36.06 -110.28 17.67
C ALA A 145 -36.86 -109.38 16.71
N LYS A 146 -38.14 -109.71 16.50
CA LYS A 146 -39.07 -108.90 15.69
C LYS A 146 -40.00 -108.13 16.60
N ASP A 147 -39.86 -106.81 16.60
CA ASP A 147 -40.91 -105.88 17.03
C ASP A 147 -41.59 -105.27 15.80
N ASP A 148 -42.85 -104.88 15.95
CA ASP A 148 -43.66 -104.24 14.89
C ASP A 148 -43.20 -102.79 14.67
N ALA A 149 -42.09 -102.63 13.96
CA ALA A 149 -41.39 -101.36 13.81
C ALA A 149 -42.04 -100.42 12.79
N GLU A 150 -42.46 -99.24 13.26
CA GLU A 150 -43.05 -98.16 12.43
C GLU A 150 -42.14 -97.71 11.27
N GLU A 151 -42.77 -97.42 10.13
CA GLU A 151 -42.12 -96.92 8.93
C GLU A 151 -41.32 -95.61 9.15
N ILE A 152 -40.25 -95.44 8.37
CA ILE A 152 -39.38 -94.25 8.47
C ILE A 152 -40.04 -93.10 7.71
N ASN A 153 -40.62 -92.15 8.44
CA ASN A 153 -41.29 -90.95 7.89
C ASN A 153 -40.39 -89.70 7.88
N ALA A 154 -39.09 -89.90 7.64
CA ALA A 154 -38.09 -88.85 7.71
C ALA A 154 -38.13 -87.88 6.51
N GLN A 155 -37.72 -86.62 6.75
CA GLN A 155 -37.60 -85.55 5.76
C GLN A 155 -36.25 -84.83 5.90
N LEU A 156 -35.75 -84.23 4.82
CA LEU A 156 -34.46 -83.53 4.74
C LEU A 156 -34.69 -82.04 4.42
N LYS A 157 -33.98 -81.15 5.12
CA LYS A 157 -33.85 -79.73 4.77
C LYS A 157 -32.36 -79.36 4.69
N VAL A 158 -31.96 -78.71 3.60
CA VAL A 158 -30.64 -78.10 3.43
C VAL A 158 -30.67 -76.67 4.02
N SER A 159 -29.58 -76.21 4.64
CA SER A 159 -29.49 -74.86 5.22
C SER A 159 -29.08 -73.79 4.20
N ASN A 160 -28.11 -74.10 3.35
CA ASN A 160 -27.57 -73.24 2.31
C ASN A 160 -27.75 -73.96 0.96
N SER A 161 -28.14 -73.24 -0.09
CA SER A 161 -28.32 -73.82 -1.44
C SER A 161 -27.08 -73.70 -2.32
N SER A 162 -26.13 -72.83 -1.97
CA SER A 162 -24.85 -72.63 -2.65
C SER A 162 -23.69 -72.54 -1.64
N ILE A 163 -22.48 -72.87 -2.08
CA ILE A 163 -21.24 -72.90 -1.29
C ILE A 163 -20.01 -72.94 -2.23
N THR A 164 -18.85 -72.40 -1.85
CA THR A 164 -17.61 -72.57 -2.64
C THR A 164 -17.04 -73.98 -2.52
N ALA A 165 -16.08 -74.35 -3.38
CA ALA A 165 -15.39 -75.64 -3.30
C ALA A 165 -14.64 -75.82 -1.97
N GLU A 166 -13.95 -74.78 -1.52
CA GLU A 166 -13.12 -74.72 -0.32
C GLU A 166 -14.00 -74.81 0.93
N ASP A 167 -15.13 -74.09 0.96
CA ASP A 167 -16.08 -74.15 2.06
C ASP A 167 -16.81 -75.48 2.10
N LEU A 168 -17.08 -76.11 0.95
CA LEU A 168 -17.66 -77.46 0.90
C LEU A 168 -16.69 -78.53 1.42
N ALA A 169 -15.38 -78.38 1.18
CA ALA A 169 -14.35 -79.26 1.72
C ALA A 169 -14.04 -79.00 3.21
N THR A 170 -14.06 -77.74 3.66
CA THR A 170 -13.56 -77.36 5.01
C THR A 170 -14.64 -77.05 6.06
N LYS A 171 -15.75 -76.41 5.67
CA LYS A 171 -16.85 -75.99 6.56
C LYS A 171 -18.08 -76.89 6.45
N GLY A 172 -18.35 -77.40 5.24
CA GLY A 172 -19.41 -78.34 4.89
C GLY A 172 -20.83 -77.78 4.92
N VAL A 173 -21.73 -78.35 4.10
CA VAL A 173 -23.13 -77.94 4.05
C VAL A 173 -23.91 -78.51 5.24
N LYS A 174 -24.54 -77.62 6.02
CA LYS A 174 -25.44 -78.04 7.09
C LYS A 174 -26.77 -78.51 6.54
N VAL A 175 -27.21 -79.69 6.99
CA VAL A 175 -28.53 -80.25 6.71
C VAL A 175 -29.22 -80.66 8.00
N THR A 176 -30.55 -80.64 8.01
CA THR A 176 -31.37 -81.14 9.13
C THR A 176 -32.31 -82.22 8.64
N VAL A 177 -32.24 -83.39 9.29
CA VAL A 177 -33.18 -84.49 9.07
C VAL A 177 -34.20 -84.51 10.21
N THR A 178 -35.49 -84.51 9.88
CA THR A 178 -36.61 -84.57 10.83
C THR A 178 -37.36 -85.90 10.69
N GLY A 179 -38.18 -86.27 11.68
CA GLY A 179 -38.97 -87.51 11.66
C GLY A 179 -38.17 -88.75 12.07
N LEU A 180 -37.14 -88.57 12.90
CA LEU A 180 -36.25 -89.61 13.39
C LEU A 180 -36.69 -90.15 14.76
N LYS A 181 -36.31 -91.40 15.05
CA LYS A 181 -36.46 -92.04 16.36
C LYS A 181 -35.10 -92.35 17.01
N GLU A 182 -35.09 -92.50 18.32
CA GLU A 182 -33.92 -93.02 19.05
C GLU A 182 -33.45 -94.36 18.46
N GLY A 183 -32.14 -94.51 18.28
CA GLY A 183 -31.52 -95.67 17.65
C GLY A 183 -31.47 -95.66 16.12
N ASP A 184 -32.13 -94.72 15.43
CA ASP A 184 -31.99 -94.55 13.97
C ASP A 184 -30.52 -94.22 13.62
N LYS A 185 -29.97 -94.91 12.61
CA LYS A 185 -28.62 -94.63 12.08
C LYS A 185 -28.69 -93.80 10.82
N LEU A 186 -27.92 -92.72 10.79
CA LEU A 186 -27.75 -91.82 9.65
C LEU A 186 -26.40 -92.10 8.98
N SER A 187 -26.42 -92.23 7.66
CA SER A 187 -25.24 -92.41 6.80
C SER A 187 -25.42 -91.59 5.52
N THR A 188 -24.36 -91.06 4.94
CA THR A 188 -24.43 -90.18 3.75
C THR A 188 -23.76 -90.80 2.53
N SER A 189 -24.03 -90.21 1.36
CA SER A 189 -23.37 -90.54 0.09
C SER A 189 -23.42 -89.33 -0.85
N GLY A 190 -22.42 -89.17 -1.72
CA GLY A 190 -22.20 -87.97 -2.54
C GLY A 190 -21.41 -86.89 -1.80
N LEU A 191 -21.79 -86.62 -0.55
CA LEU A 191 -20.99 -85.90 0.45
C LEU A 191 -20.80 -86.76 1.71
N SER A 192 -19.72 -86.51 2.43
CA SER A 192 -19.27 -87.23 3.62
C SER A 192 -19.87 -86.63 4.89
N ALA A 193 -20.11 -87.48 5.89
CA ALA A 193 -20.41 -87.11 7.27
C ALA A 193 -20.22 -88.35 8.17
N PRO A 194 -19.81 -88.20 9.45
CA PRO A 194 -19.64 -89.33 10.35
C PRO A 194 -20.98 -90.05 10.63
N VAL A 195 -20.97 -91.38 10.51
CA VAL A 195 -22.16 -92.22 10.72
C VAL A 195 -22.70 -92.01 12.14
N THR A 196 -23.90 -91.43 12.21
CA THR A 196 -24.45 -90.86 13.45
C THR A 196 -25.66 -91.67 13.90
N THR A 197 -25.66 -92.13 15.15
CA THR A 197 -26.84 -92.74 15.77
C THR A 197 -27.65 -91.65 16.47
N VAL A 198 -28.96 -91.66 16.28
CA VAL A 198 -29.91 -90.71 16.88
C VAL A 198 -30.13 -91.09 18.35
N ALA A 199 -29.95 -90.12 19.25
CA ALA A 199 -29.98 -90.34 20.71
C ALA A 199 -31.31 -89.97 21.40
N ALA A 200 -32.29 -89.48 20.65
CA ALA A 200 -33.66 -89.20 21.10
C ALA A 200 -34.56 -88.94 19.87
N ASP A 201 -35.86 -89.18 19.99
CA ASP A 201 -36.85 -88.89 18.94
C ASP A 201 -36.86 -87.40 18.53
N GLY A 202 -37.09 -87.14 17.24
CA GLY A 202 -37.31 -85.79 16.70
C GLY A 202 -36.50 -85.48 15.43
N SER A 203 -35.40 -84.76 15.58
CA SER A 203 -34.58 -84.28 14.45
C SER A 203 -33.09 -84.19 14.79
N LYS A 204 -32.25 -84.32 13.77
CA LYS A 204 -30.79 -84.26 13.89
C LYS A 204 -30.21 -83.46 12.73
N SER A 205 -29.38 -82.47 13.05
CA SER A 205 -28.54 -81.81 12.05
C SER A 205 -27.22 -82.56 11.84
N LEU A 206 -26.75 -82.55 10.61
CA LEU A 206 -25.44 -83.04 10.15
C LEU A 206 -24.75 -81.89 9.41
N THR A 207 -23.43 -81.87 9.42
CA THR A 207 -22.61 -81.13 8.44
C THR A 207 -22.12 -82.15 7.43
N LEU A 208 -22.23 -81.83 6.13
CA LEU A 208 -21.82 -82.68 5.03
C LEU A 208 -20.65 -82.04 4.28
N ASP A 209 -19.47 -82.64 4.41
CA ASP A 209 -18.20 -82.23 3.80
C ASP A 209 -17.95 -82.93 2.45
N TYR A 210 -17.12 -82.34 1.59
CA TYR A 210 -16.48 -83.07 0.49
C TYR A 210 -15.18 -83.69 0.98
N SER A 211 -15.10 -85.02 0.94
CA SER A 211 -13.96 -85.79 1.46
C SER A 211 -12.84 -86.02 0.43
N GLY A 212 -12.66 -85.07 -0.50
CA GLY A 212 -11.58 -85.03 -1.48
C GLY A 212 -10.99 -83.63 -1.52
N ASP A 213 -9.91 -83.43 -2.26
CA ASP A 213 -9.27 -82.13 -2.37
C ASP A 213 -10.19 -81.12 -3.09
N ALA A 214 -10.19 -79.85 -2.66
CA ALA A 214 -11.13 -78.85 -3.18
C ALA A 214 -10.96 -78.62 -4.69
N GLU A 215 -9.72 -78.72 -5.20
CA GLU A 215 -9.35 -78.62 -6.62
C GLU A 215 -10.03 -79.66 -7.54
N ASP A 216 -10.54 -80.79 -6.99
CA ASP A 216 -11.33 -81.78 -7.74
C ASP A 216 -12.81 -81.38 -7.91
N LEU A 217 -13.28 -80.33 -7.23
CA LEU A 217 -14.63 -79.80 -7.37
C LEU A 217 -14.71 -78.86 -8.58
N LYS A 218 -15.76 -79.06 -9.37
CA LYS A 218 -16.18 -78.13 -10.42
C LYS A 218 -17.51 -77.51 -10.02
N GLU A 219 -17.76 -76.33 -10.57
CA GLU A 219 -19.02 -75.62 -10.43
C GLU A 219 -20.26 -76.45 -10.79
N GLY A 220 -21.41 -76.03 -10.26
CA GLY A 220 -22.73 -76.57 -10.54
C GLY A 220 -23.27 -77.52 -9.47
N GLU A 221 -24.37 -78.20 -9.79
CA GLU A 221 -25.16 -78.94 -8.80
C GLU A 221 -24.45 -80.21 -8.27
N LYS A 222 -24.01 -80.16 -7.00
CA LYS A 222 -23.49 -81.30 -6.24
C LYS A 222 -24.62 -82.00 -5.48
N SER A 223 -25.15 -83.07 -6.08
CA SER A 223 -26.15 -83.93 -5.43
C SER A 223 -25.55 -84.81 -4.33
N PHE A 224 -26.31 -85.00 -3.25
CA PHE A 224 -25.99 -85.89 -2.13
C PHE A 224 -27.23 -86.61 -1.60
N SER A 225 -27.02 -87.59 -0.72
CA SER A 225 -28.13 -88.28 -0.06
C SER A 225 -27.81 -88.67 1.39
N VAL A 226 -28.86 -88.74 2.21
CA VAL A 226 -28.82 -89.20 3.60
C VAL A 226 -29.73 -90.41 3.73
N LYS A 227 -29.15 -91.55 4.12
CA LYS A 227 -29.84 -92.82 4.34
C LYS A 227 -30.07 -93.03 5.84
N VAL A 228 -31.35 -93.16 6.19
CA VAL A 228 -31.85 -93.47 7.54
C VAL A 228 -32.10 -94.97 7.64
N GLN A 229 -31.48 -95.64 8.62
CA GLN A 229 -31.67 -97.06 8.89
C GLN A 229 -32.15 -97.28 10.33
N ARG A 230 -33.35 -97.87 10.47
CA ARG A 230 -33.93 -98.33 11.74
C ARG A 230 -33.81 -99.84 11.86
N ALA A 231 -33.66 -100.38 13.07
CA ALA A 231 -33.72 -101.83 13.27
C ALA A 231 -35.10 -102.37 12.85
N GLY A 232 -35.13 -103.51 12.15
CA GLY A 232 -36.36 -104.16 11.68
C GLY A 232 -37.05 -103.52 10.46
N VAL A 233 -36.71 -102.29 10.05
CA VAL A 233 -37.38 -101.56 8.96
C VAL A 233 -36.46 -101.42 7.73
N PRO A 234 -36.98 -101.53 6.49
CA PRO A 234 -36.21 -101.15 5.30
C PRO A 234 -35.73 -99.68 5.39
N ALA A 235 -34.45 -99.47 5.09
CA ALA A 235 -33.83 -98.15 5.17
C ALA A 235 -34.39 -97.19 4.10
N ARG A 236 -34.56 -95.91 4.48
CA ARG A 236 -35.07 -94.83 3.61
C ARG A 236 -33.95 -93.88 3.23
N THR A 237 -33.80 -93.60 1.94
CA THR A 237 -32.88 -92.59 1.41
C THR A 237 -33.63 -91.28 1.18
N LEU A 238 -33.01 -90.16 1.56
CA LEU A 238 -33.44 -88.79 1.29
C LEU A 238 -32.37 -88.13 0.42
N SER A 239 -32.76 -87.41 -0.64
CA SER A 239 -31.81 -86.73 -1.54
C SER A 239 -31.88 -85.22 -1.37
N GLY A 240 -30.76 -84.55 -1.59
CA GLY A 240 -30.64 -83.10 -1.65
C GLY A 240 -29.48 -82.70 -2.55
N SER A 241 -29.29 -81.40 -2.74
CA SER A 241 -28.18 -80.84 -3.50
C SER A 241 -27.75 -79.50 -2.94
N THR A 242 -26.54 -79.11 -3.31
CA THR A 242 -26.01 -77.75 -3.18
C THR A 242 -25.38 -77.37 -4.51
N GLU A 243 -25.42 -76.11 -4.88
CA GLU A 243 -24.65 -75.56 -5.98
C GLU A 243 -23.22 -75.28 -5.50
N VAL A 244 -22.22 -75.73 -6.26
CA VAL A 244 -20.82 -75.31 -6.08
C VAL A 244 -20.60 -74.11 -6.99
N ILE A 245 -20.05 -73.05 -6.43
CA ILE A 245 -19.63 -71.84 -7.14
C ILE A 245 -18.10 -71.71 -7.01
N GLU A 246 -17.44 -71.08 -7.99
CA GLU A 246 -16.07 -70.61 -7.79
C GLU A 246 -15.99 -69.62 -6.61
N ALA A 247 -14.86 -69.60 -5.93
CA ALA A 247 -14.54 -68.55 -4.98
C ALA A 247 -14.06 -67.34 -5.79
N GLN A 248 -14.70 -66.17 -5.61
CA GLN A 248 -14.12 -64.92 -6.11
C GLN A 248 -12.86 -64.62 -5.28
N ASP A 249 -11.85 -64.05 -5.93
CA ASP A 249 -10.70 -63.49 -5.22
C ASP A 249 -11.14 -62.22 -4.49
N ALA A 250 -10.69 -62.07 -3.24
CA ALA A 250 -11.02 -60.93 -2.42
C ALA A 250 -10.48 -59.64 -3.05
N ILE A 251 -11.28 -58.58 -3.02
CA ILE A 251 -11.03 -57.28 -3.69
C ILE A 251 -9.70 -56.65 -3.25
N ASP A 252 -8.61 -56.94 -3.98
CA ASP A 252 -7.25 -56.38 -3.81
C ASP A 252 -7.03 -55.22 -4.79
N SER A 253 -7.92 -54.23 -4.72
CA SER A 253 -7.93 -53.02 -5.57
C SER A 253 -7.12 -51.89 -4.95
N GLU A 254 -6.30 -51.22 -5.76
CA GLU A 254 -5.65 -49.95 -5.40
C GLU A 254 -6.42 -48.75 -6.01
N LEU A 255 -6.18 -47.55 -5.48
CA LEU A 255 -6.81 -46.31 -5.92
C LEU A 255 -5.74 -45.31 -6.38
N THR A 256 -5.93 -44.70 -7.54
CA THR A 256 -5.08 -43.59 -8.03
C THR A 256 -5.95 -42.41 -8.48
N VAL A 257 -5.37 -41.21 -8.44
CA VAL A 257 -6.02 -39.93 -8.76
C VAL A 257 -5.12 -39.17 -9.75
N ASP A 258 -5.71 -38.54 -10.77
CA ASP A 258 -5.02 -37.76 -11.81
C ASP A 258 -5.90 -36.59 -12.27
N PRO A 259 -5.52 -35.31 -12.08
CA PRO A 259 -4.32 -34.86 -11.36
C PRO A 259 -4.40 -35.10 -9.84
N ASP A 260 -3.27 -35.05 -9.15
CA ASP A 260 -3.18 -35.10 -7.68
C ASP A 260 -3.43 -33.73 -7.01
N GLU A 261 -3.34 -32.63 -7.77
CA GLU A 261 -3.55 -31.24 -7.34
C GLU A 261 -4.55 -30.53 -8.29
N VAL A 262 -5.52 -29.77 -7.76
CA VAL A 262 -6.61 -29.13 -8.53
C VAL A 262 -7.17 -27.87 -7.84
N THR A 263 -7.75 -26.92 -8.58
CA THR A 263 -8.37 -25.72 -7.99
C THR A 263 -9.77 -25.98 -7.42
N PRO A 264 -10.28 -25.14 -6.50
CA PRO A 264 -11.66 -25.21 -6.02
C PRO A 264 -12.70 -25.19 -7.15
N GLU A 265 -12.52 -24.33 -8.15
CA GLU A 265 -13.43 -24.20 -9.30
C GLU A 265 -13.40 -25.43 -10.20
N ASP A 266 -12.21 -25.96 -10.49
CA ASP A 266 -12.05 -27.07 -11.44
C ASP A 266 -12.43 -28.40 -10.78
N LEU A 267 -12.30 -28.53 -9.45
CA LEU A 267 -12.89 -29.63 -8.69
C LEU A 267 -14.42 -29.52 -8.58
N ALA A 268 -15.01 -28.32 -8.60
CA ALA A 268 -16.46 -28.13 -8.62
C ALA A 268 -17.10 -28.22 -10.03
N ASP A 269 -16.29 -28.19 -11.10
CA ASP A 269 -16.74 -28.29 -12.49
C ASP A 269 -16.83 -29.76 -12.93
N PRO A 270 -18.04 -30.29 -13.27
CA PRO A 270 -18.22 -31.68 -13.67
C PRO A 270 -17.58 -32.04 -15.02
N ASP A 271 -17.17 -31.05 -15.83
CA ASP A 271 -16.40 -31.27 -17.07
C ASP A 271 -14.87 -31.22 -16.84
N LYS A 272 -14.39 -30.91 -15.61
CA LYS A 272 -12.94 -30.76 -15.29
C LYS A 272 -12.42 -31.49 -14.04
N GLY A 273 -13.30 -31.95 -13.14
CA GLY A 273 -12.90 -32.62 -11.90
C GLY A 273 -11.98 -33.82 -12.10
N VAL A 274 -11.30 -34.23 -11.03
CA VAL A 274 -10.22 -35.24 -11.09
C VAL A 274 -10.70 -36.60 -11.62
N GLN A 275 -9.84 -37.28 -12.38
CA GLN A 275 -10.06 -38.68 -12.72
C GLN A 275 -9.53 -39.58 -11.60
N VAL A 276 -10.31 -40.61 -11.27
CA VAL A 276 -9.97 -41.64 -10.31
C VAL A 276 -9.97 -42.98 -11.01
N THR A 277 -8.95 -43.79 -10.76
CA THR A 277 -8.85 -45.16 -11.28
C THR A 277 -8.81 -46.16 -10.13
N VAL A 278 -9.64 -47.19 -10.24
CA VAL A 278 -9.66 -48.37 -9.37
C VAL A 278 -9.04 -49.53 -10.14
N SER A 279 -7.98 -50.15 -9.62
CA SER A 279 -7.36 -51.32 -10.25
C SER A 279 -8.05 -52.62 -9.84
N ASN A 280 -7.86 -53.69 -10.63
CA ASN A 280 -8.35 -55.05 -10.36
C ASN A 280 -9.89 -55.15 -10.16
N ALA A 281 -10.67 -54.28 -10.81
CA ALA A 281 -12.12 -54.37 -10.84
C ALA A 281 -12.59 -55.50 -11.79
N GLU A 282 -13.74 -56.12 -11.51
CA GLU A 282 -14.35 -57.22 -12.31
C GLU A 282 -15.61 -56.75 -13.05
N GLU A 283 -15.93 -57.36 -14.21
CA GLU A 283 -17.16 -57.07 -14.96
C GLU A 283 -18.40 -57.27 -14.08
N GLY A 284 -19.15 -56.18 -13.83
CA GLY A 284 -20.33 -56.17 -12.98
C GLY A 284 -20.11 -55.70 -11.53
N ASP A 285 -18.88 -55.42 -11.10
CA ASP A 285 -18.64 -54.70 -9.83
C ASP A 285 -19.37 -53.35 -9.84
N THR A 286 -19.88 -52.93 -8.68
CA THR A 286 -20.49 -51.61 -8.51
C THR A 286 -19.59 -50.70 -7.67
N VAL A 287 -19.10 -49.63 -8.29
CA VAL A 287 -18.16 -48.66 -7.73
C VAL A 287 -18.89 -47.35 -7.44
N THR A 288 -18.82 -46.84 -6.21
CA THR A 288 -19.50 -45.61 -5.79
C THR A 288 -18.53 -44.72 -5.00
N ASP A 289 -18.45 -43.43 -5.32
CA ASP A 289 -17.60 -42.47 -4.58
C ASP A 289 -18.40 -41.57 -3.62
N SER A 290 -17.70 -40.95 -2.67
CA SER A 290 -18.30 -40.09 -1.63
C SER A 290 -18.39 -38.59 -1.96
N LEU A 291 -18.00 -38.15 -3.16
CA LEU A 291 -18.16 -36.74 -3.59
C LEU A 291 -19.41 -36.57 -4.47
N THR A 292 -19.67 -37.54 -5.35
CA THR A 292 -20.80 -37.52 -6.28
C THR A 292 -21.98 -38.40 -5.86
N GLU A 293 -21.75 -39.39 -4.98
CA GLU A 293 -22.68 -40.48 -4.61
C GLU A 293 -23.23 -41.30 -5.81
N GLU A 294 -22.63 -41.18 -6.99
CA GLU A 294 -23.07 -41.92 -8.19
C GLU A 294 -22.49 -43.34 -8.21
N GLY A 295 -23.37 -44.34 -8.15
CA GLY A 295 -23.00 -45.74 -8.38
C GLY A 295 -22.81 -46.05 -9.86
N ARG A 296 -21.61 -46.53 -10.22
CA ARG A 296 -21.18 -46.88 -11.59
C ARG A 296 -20.91 -48.38 -11.66
N THR A 297 -21.27 -49.03 -12.78
CA THR A 297 -21.01 -50.46 -13.00
C THR A 297 -19.78 -50.63 -13.89
N VAL A 298 -18.93 -51.60 -13.55
CA VAL A 298 -17.71 -51.91 -14.29
C VAL A 298 -18.05 -52.75 -15.53
N ASP A 299 -17.71 -52.24 -16.71
CA ASP A 299 -18.05 -52.84 -18.02
C ASP A 299 -17.11 -53.97 -18.48
N ALA A 300 -15.94 -54.14 -17.85
CA ALA A 300 -14.95 -55.18 -18.16
C ALA A 300 -13.87 -55.29 -17.06
N ASP A 301 -13.23 -56.45 -16.93
CA ASP A 301 -12.15 -56.69 -15.96
C ASP A 301 -10.92 -55.79 -16.19
N GLY A 302 -10.38 -55.19 -15.13
CA GLY A 302 -9.11 -54.45 -15.15
C GLY A 302 -9.13 -53.12 -14.38
N ASP A 303 -8.51 -52.10 -14.97
CA ASP A 303 -8.48 -50.74 -14.42
C ASP A 303 -9.75 -49.97 -14.83
N PHE A 304 -10.53 -49.51 -13.86
CA PHE A 304 -11.77 -48.77 -14.06
C PHE A 304 -11.58 -47.28 -13.72
N THR A 305 -11.54 -46.42 -14.73
CA THR A 305 -11.37 -44.96 -14.59
C THR A 305 -12.68 -44.20 -14.74
N PHE A 306 -12.95 -43.25 -13.85
CA PHE A 306 -14.10 -42.35 -13.88
C PHE A 306 -13.76 -40.97 -13.30
N GLY A 307 -14.48 -39.92 -13.71
CA GLY A 307 -14.32 -38.58 -13.13
C GLY A 307 -15.15 -38.42 -11.86
N ILE A 308 -14.63 -37.65 -10.90
CA ILE A 308 -15.36 -37.18 -9.71
C ILE A 308 -15.17 -35.67 -9.52
N TYR A 309 -16.18 -35.03 -8.94
CA TYR A 309 -16.23 -33.59 -8.73
C TYR A 309 -16.99 -33.27 -7.44
N TYR A 310 -16.73 -32.10 -6.86
CA TYR A 310 -17.39 -31.61 -5.66
C TYR A 310 -18.77 -31.02 -6.01
N GLN A 311 -19.84 -31.48 -5.33
CA GLN A 311 -21.22 -31.02 -5.60
C GLN A 311 -21.64 -29.77 -4.79
N GLY A 312 -20.76 -29.17 -4.01
CA GLY A 312 -21.03 -27.99 -3.20
C GLY A 312 -20.71 -26.67 -3.93
N ASP A 313 -20.53 -25.60 -3.16
CA ASP A 313 -20.08 -24.29 -3.65
C ASP A 313 -18.54 -24.25 -3.56
N PRO A 314 -17.78 -23.87 -4.61
CA PRO A 314 -16.32 -23.77 -4.53
C PRO A 314 -15.87 -22.75 -3.47
N GLU A 315 -16.68 -21.74 -3.13
CA GLU A 315 -16.39 -20.81 -2.02
C GLU A 315 -16.45 -21.48 -0.62
N GLU A 316 -16.91 -22.74 -0.51
CA GLU A 316 -16.91 -23.55 0.73
C GLU A 316 -15.76 -24.60 0.80
N LEU A 317 -14.82 -24.62 -0.16
CA LEU A 317 -13.61 -25.45 -0.12
C LEU A 317 -12.42 -24.68 0.49
N ASP A 318 -11.89 -25.16 1.63
CA ASP A 318 -10.60 -24.70 2.18
C ASP A 318 -9.42 -25.31 1.37
N GLU A 319 -8.30 -24.58 1.26
CA GLU A 319 -7.03 -25.10 0.72
C GLU A 319 -6.54 -26.36 1.46
N GLY A 320 -6.01 -27.33 0.70
CA GLY A 320 -5.33 -28.53 1.19
C GLY A 320 -6.09 -29.84 0.92
N PRO A 321 -5.81 -30.91 1.67
CA PRO A 321 -6.25 -32.26 1.32
C PRO A 321 -7.74 -32.48 1.60
N VAL A 322 -8.51 -32.69 0.53
CA VAL A 322 -9.91 -33.13 0.55
C VAL A 322 -9.98 -34.67 0.51
N PRO A 323 -10.32 -35.34 1.62
CA PRO A 323 -10.39 -36.79 1.66
C PRO A 323 -11.72 -37.31 1.08
N PHE A 324 -11.64 -38.35 0.26
CA PHE A 324 -12.81 -39.06 -0.27
C PHE A 324 -12.66 -40.58 -0.12
N THR A 325 -13.77 -41.30 -0.34
CA THR A 325 -13.78 -42.77 -0.33
C THR A 325 -14.47 -43.32 -1.56
N VAL A 326 -14.01 -44.49 -2.01
CA VAL A 326 -14.64 -45.26 -3.08
C VAL A 326 -15.02 -46.63 -2.53
N GLU A 327 -16.31 -46.97 -2.57
CA GLU A 327 -16.83 -48.27 -2.15
C GLU A 327 -17.02 -49.18 -3.37
N ILE A 328 -16.45 -50.38 -3.30
CA ILE A 328 -16.57 -51.43 -4.31
C ILE A 328 -17.47 -52.54 -3.76
N ASN A 329 -18.57 -52.81 -4.47
CA ASN A 329 -19.55 -53.83 -4.15
C ASN A 329 -19.49 -54.98 -5.16
N ARG A 330 -18.88 -56.10 -4.76
CA ARG A 330 -18.79 -57.36 -5.50
C ARG A 330 -19.89 -58.33 -5.09
N GLY A 331 -20.44 -59.08 -6.06
CA GLY A 331 -21.73 -59.79 -6.00
C GLY A 331 -21.84 -61.01 -5.07
N GLY A 332 -21.39 -60.94 -3.82
CA GLY A 332 -21.44 -62.03 -2.85
C GLY A 332 -20.55 -61.84 -1.61
N GLU A 333 -19.71 -60.81 -1.60
CA GLU A 333 -18.70 -60.53 -0.58
C GLU A 333 -19.13 -59.41 0.39
N GLU A 334 -18.24 -59.03 1.31
CA GLU A 334 -18.37 -57.77 2.06
C GLU A 334 -17.74 -56.63 1.24
N SER A 335 -18.37 -55.45 1.20
CA SER A 335 -17.87 -54.34 0.37
C SER A 335 -16.55 -53.75 0.90
N VAL A 336 -15.68 -53.35 -0.03
CA VAL A 336 -14.37 -52.77 0.28
C VAL A 336 -14.40 -51.27 0.04
N THR A 337 -13.93 -50.49 1.03
CA THR A 337 -13.83 -49.03 0.96
C THR A 337 -12.37 -48.61 0.79
N LEU A 338 -12.02 -48.18 -0.42
CA LEU A 338 -10.76 -47.50 -0.70
C LEU A 338 -10.84 -46.03 -0.24
N LYS A 339 -9.68 -45.42 0.01
CA LYS A 339 -9.57 -44.01 0.44
C LYS A 339 -8.67 -43.27 -0.52
N GLY A 340 -9.13 -42.11 -0.97
CA GLY A 340 -8.38 -41.17 -1.76
C GLY A 340 -8.28 -39.82 -1.04
N GLU A 341 -7.40 -38.99 -1.56
CA GLU A 341 -7.14 -37.63 -1.10
C GLU A 341 -6.86 -36.80 -2.34
N ILE A 342 -7.39 -35.59 -2.41
CA ILE A 342 -7.18 -34.62 -3.50
C ILE A 342 -6.58 -33.39 -2.85
N GLU A 343 -5.41 -32.92 -3.27
CA GLU A 343 -4.90 -31.63 -2.80
C GLU A 343 -5.65 -30.51 -3.56
N VAL A 344 -6.45 -29.73 -2.84
CA VAL A 344 -7.07 -28.51 -3.38
C VAL A 344 -6.09 -27.36 -3.20
N ALA A 345 -5.56 -26.84 -4.30
CA ALA A 345 -4.63 -25.72 -4.31
C ALA A 345 -5.19 -24.59 -5.17
N ASP A 346 -5.12 -23.37 -4.67
CA ASP A 346 -5.47 -22.20 -5.45
C ASP A 346 -4.35 -21.93 -6.48
N ASP A 347 -4.63 -22.03 -7.79
CA ASP A 347 -3.68 -21.71 -8.88
C ASP A 347 -3.53 -20.18 -9.07
N ASP A 348 -4.05 -19.40 -8.11
CA ASP A 348 -3.80 -17.98 -7.96
C ASP A 348 -2.30 -17.73 -7.68
N PRO A 349 -1.53 -17.18 -8.63
CA PRO A 349 -0.07 -17.20 -8.57
C PRO A 349 0.44 -16.50 -7.31
N ASP A 350 1.55 -17.00 -6.73
CA ASP A 350 2.17 -16.43 -5.52
C ASP A 350 2.89 -15.10 -5.82
N VAL A 351 2.08 -14.10 -6.14
CA VAL A 351 2.47 -12.72 -6.44
C VAL A 351 2.69 -11.95 -5.14
N ASP A 352 3.76 -11.16 -5.13
CA ASP A 352 4.15 -10.28 -4.02
C ASP A 352 4.25 -8.85 -4.59
N PRO A 353 3.13 -8.12 -4.74
CA PRO A 353 3.07 -6.91 -5.54
C PRO A 353 3.92 -5.77 -4.97
N LYS A 354 4.92 -5.34 -5.75
CA LYS A 354 5.82 -4.25 -5.37
C LYS A 354 5.68 -3.11 -6.36
N VAL A 355 5.56 -1.89 -5.83
CA VAL A 355 5.52 -0.66 -6.63
C VAL A 355 6.55 0.33 -6.12
N SER A 356 7.14 1.07 -7.05
CA SER A 356 8.04 2.19 -6.81
C SER A 356 7.51 3.41 -7.55
N LEU A 357 7.63 4.57 -6.90
CA LEU A 357 7.23 5.86 -7.46
C LEU A 357 8.45 6.55 -8.06
N SER A 358 8.32 7.13 -9.26
CA SER A 358 9.42 7.85 -9.93
C SER A 358 9.88 9.10 -9.17
N THR A 359 8.98 9.67 -8.36
CA THR A 359 9.26 10.71 -7.37
C THR A 359 8.49 10.43 -6.09
N LYS A 360 8.97 10.96 -4.96
CA LYS A 360 8.25 10.94 -3.67
C LYS A 360 7.56 12.27 -3.36
N GLU A 361 7.75 13.27 -4.21
CA GLU A 361 7.26 14.63 -4.04
C GLU A 361 6.83 15.19 -5.41
N ILE A 362 5.65 15.80 -5.46
CA ILE A 362 5.05 16.34 -6.70
C ILE A 362 4.11 17.50 -6.33
N SER A 363 4.00 18.53 -7.17
CA SER A 363 3.07 19.63 -6.93
C SER A 363 1.63 19.25 -7.31
N VAL A 364 0.63 20.00 -6.82
CA VAL A 364 -0.78 19.81 -7.21
C VAL A 364 -0.97 19.96 -8.72
N ASP A 365 -0.33 20.96 -9.34
CA ASP A 365 -0.47 21.27 -10.76
C ASP A 365 0.34 20.33 -11.67
N ASP A 366 1.47 19.79 -11.20
CA ASP A 366 2.22 18.74 -11.90
C ASP A 366 1.51 17.38 -11.83
N PHE A 367 0.93 17.03 -10.67
CA PHE A 367 0.16 15.78 -10.51
C PHE A 367 -1.14 15.80 -11.34
N LYS A 368 -1.67 16.99 -11.67
CA LYS A 368 -2.79 17.17 -12.60
C LYS A 368 -2.40 17.17 -14.09
N LYS A 369 -1.23 17.69 -14.46
CA LYS A 369 -0.77 17.74 -15.87
C LYS A 369 -0.07 16.46 -16.32
N ASP A 370 0.93 16.04 -15.54
CA ASP A 370 1.92 15.02 -15.92
C ASP A 370 1.67 13.67 -15.24
N GLY A 371 0.99 13.70 -14.09
CA GLY A 371 0.66 12.53 -13.27
C GLY A 371 1.87 11.90 -12.56
N LEU A 372 1.57 11.00 -11.63
CA LEU A 372 2.57 10.28 -10.84
C LEU A 372 2.99 9.01 -11.59
N LYS A 373 4.19 9.03 -12.18
CA LYS A 373 4.79 7.91 -12.94
C LYS A 373 5.21 6.77 -11.99
N ILE A 374 4.70 5.56 -12.22
CA ILE A 374 4.96 4.38 -11.38
C ILE A 374 5.59 3.24 -12.19
N THR A 375 6.31 2.38 -11.48
CA THR A 375 6.86 1.10 -11.98
C THR A 375 6.70 0.04 -10.91
N GLY A 376 6.37 -1.19 -11.26
CA GLY A 376 6.20 -2.30 -10.31
C GLY A 376 6.52 -3.67 -10.90
N GLU A 377 6.64 -4.64 -10.01
CA GLU A 377 7.03 -6.03 -10.28
C GLU A 377 6.22 -6.98 -9.37
N GLY A 378 6.06 -8.23 -9.78
CA GLY A 378 5.35 -9.24 -8.98
C GLY A 378 3.84 -9.01 -8.93
N PHE A 379 3.24 -8.61 -10.06
CA PHE A 379 1.80 -8.69 -10.31
C PHE A 379 1.49 -9.93 -11.17
N SER A 380 0.21 -10.29 -11.27
CA SER A 380 -0.25 -11.37 -12.13
C SER A 380 0.00 -11.03 -13.61
N PRO A 381 0.66 -11.90 -14.42
CA PRO A 381 0.86 -11.66 -15.84
C PRO A 381 -0.44 -11.37 -16.59
N ASP A 382 -0.43 -10.39 -17.50
CA ASP A 382 -1.63 -9.85 -18.19
C ASP A 382 -2.79 -9.41 -17.25
N GLY A 383 -2.52 -9.22 -15.95
CA GLY A 383 -3.49 -8.76 -14.96
C GLY A 383 -3.68 -7.24 -14.97
N THR A 384 -4.88 -6.76 -14.63
CA THR A 384 -5.09 -5.32 -14.39
C THR A 384 -4.80 -4.95 -12.94
N VAL A 385 -4.43 -3.70 -12.71
CA VAL A 385 -4.04 -3.19 -11.39
C VAL A 385 -4.88 -1.96 -11.02
N SER A 386 -5.62 -2.08 -9.92
CA SER A 386 -6.36 -0.98 -9.30
C SER A 386 -5.48 -0.20 -8.31
N VAL A 387 -5.82 1.08 -8.08
CA VAL A 387 -5.07 1.97 -7.18
C VAL A 387 -6.02 2.57 -6.13
N LYS A 388 -5.57 2.54 -4.87
CA LYS A 388 -6.34 2.91 -3.67
C LYS A 388 -5.50 3.83 -2.81
N GLY A 389 -6.07 4.94 -2.34
CA GLY A 389 -5.38 5.88 -1.45
C GLY A 389 -6.38 6.79 -0.76
N GLU A 390 -6.05 7.32 0.41
CA GLU A 390 -7.06 7.85 1.34
C GLU A 390 -7.94 8.97 0.74
N ALA A 391 -7.32 9.93 0.05
CA ALA A 391 -8.00 10.96 -0.75
C ALA A 391 -7.92 10.75 -2.29
N VAL A 392 -7.42 9.59 -2.75
CA VAL A 392 -7.51 9.13 -4.15
C VAL A 392 -8.73 8.19 -4.35
N SER A 393 -9.32 7.74 -3.24
CA SER A 393 -10.41 6.76 -3.10
C SER A 393 -11.65 6.99 -3.97
N ALA A 394 -11.88 8.23 -4.44
CA ALA A 394 -12.93 8.55 -5.40
C ALA A 394 -12.78 7.84 -6.77
N GLN A 395 -11.57 7.41 -7.15
CA GLN A 395 -11.33 6.66 -8.40
C GLN A 395 -11.98 5.27 -8.41
N SER A 396 -12.47 4.75 -7.27
CA SER A 396 -13.36 3.58 -7.23
C SER A 396 -14.71 3.77 -7.94
N ALA A 397 -15.09 5.02 -8.27
CA ALA A 397 -16.34 5.35 -8.97
C ALA A 397 -16.13 6.07 -10.32
N ALA A 398 -14.89 6.37 -10.71
CA ALA A 398 -14.56 7.05 -11.96
C ALA A 398 -13.66 6.15 -12.81
N ALA A 399 -14.16 5.71 -13.97
CA ALA A 399 -13.40 4.85 -14.86
C ALA A 399 -12.17 5.59 -15.41
N GLN A 400 -10.96 5.22 -14.93
CA GLN A 400 -9.72 5.46 -15.66
C GLN A 400 -9.87 4.89 -17.08
N ALA A 401 -9.57 5.69 -18.10
CA ALA A 401 -9.70 5.26 -19.49
C ALA A 401 -8.69 4.15 -19.83
N ASP A 402 -7.53 4.20 -19.18
CA ASP A 402 -6.47 3.19 -19.24
C ASP A 402 -6.26 2.64 -17.82
N ARG A 403 -6.67 1.38 -17.60
CA ARG A 403 -6.21 0.61 -16.44
C ARG A 403 -4.72 0.32 -16.61
N ILE A 404 -3.98 0.31 -15.51
CA ILE A 404 -2.61 -0.22 -15.50
C ILE A 404 -2.74 -1.73 -15.69
N THR A 405 -1.97 -2.30 -16.63
CA THR A 405 -1.94 -3.74 -16.91
C THR A 405 -0.51 -4.24 -16.80
N ALA A 406 -0.31 -5.42 -16.25
CA ALA A 406 0.97 -6.11 -16.21
C ALA A 406 1.34 -6.72 -17.56
N ASP A 407 2.65 -6.87 -17.81
CA ASP A 407 3.18 -7.62 -18.96
C ASP A 407 3.25 -9.15 -18.71
N GLU A 408 3.72 -9.90 -19.70
CA GLU A 408 3.91 -11.37 -19.65
C GLU A 408 4.84 -11.81 -18.48
N ASP A 409 5.71 -10.92 -17.99
CA ASP A 409 6.65 -11.14 -16.88
C ASP A 409 6.11 -10.61 -15.52
N GLY A 410 4.87 -10.10 -15.46
CA GLY A 410 4.25 -9.58 -14.23
C GLY A 410 4.73 -8.20 -13.79
N ASN A 411 5.27 -7.39 -14.69
CA ASN A 411 5.73 -6.02 -14.43
C ASN A 411 4.70 -4.98 -14.87
N VAL A 412 4.61 -3.86 -14.15
CA VAL A 412 3.74 -2.74 -14.49
C VAL A 412 4.53 -1.45 -14.69
N SER A 413 4.07 -0.62 -15.63
CA SER A 413 4.56 0.74 -15.84
C SER A 413 3.39 1.62 -16.27
N GLY A 414 3.25 2.80 -15.66
CA GLY A 414 2.07 3.63 -15.88
C GLY A 414 2.12 4.99 -15.20
N VAL A 415 1.00 5.70 -15.27
CA VAL A 415 0.82 7.03 -14.68
C VAL A 415 -0.47 7.04 -13.87
N VAL A 416 -0.36 7.29 -12.57
CA VAL A 416 -1.53 7.57 -11.73
C VAL A 416 -1.90 9.03 -11.89
N THR A 417 -3.14 9.32 -12.27
CA THR A 417 -3.65 10.69 -12.44
C THR A 417 -4.27 11.22 -11.15
N ALA A 418 -4.10 12.51 -10.86
CA ALA A 418 -4.75 13.14 -9.71
C ALA A 418 -6.28 13.22 -9.89
N PRO A 419 -7.08 13.14 -8.80
CA PRO A 419 -8.49 13.53 -8.83
C PRO A 419 -8.64 15.05 -9.04
N GLU A 420 -9.78 15.48 -9.59
CA GLU A 420 -10.04 16.90 -9.92
C GLU A 420 -9.81 17.86 -8.73
N SER A 421 -10.17 17.41 -7.53
CA SER A 421 -9.98 18.10 -6.26
C SER A 421 -8.98 17.33 -5.40
N ILE A 422 -7.76 17.83 -5.31
CA ILE A 422 -6.68 17.33 -4.45
C ILE A 422 -6.07 18.52 -3.69
N GLU A 423 -5.76 18.32 -2.40
CA GLU A 423 -5.10 19.31 -1.52
C GLU A 423 -3.64 18.90 -1.27
N ALA A 424 -2.79 19.83 -0.83
CA ALA A 424 -1.43 19.50 -0.42
C ALA A 424 -1.41 18.67 0.88
N GLY A 425 -0.52 17.68 0.96
CA GLY A 425 -0.40 16.76 2.10
C GLY A 425 0.42 15.51 1.80
N LYS A 426 0.56 14.63 2.79
CA LYS A 426 1.04 13.25 2.57
C LYS A 426 -0.12 12.37 2.07
N TYR A 427 0.15 11.56 1.06
CA TYR A 427 -0.77 10.58 0.49
C TYR A 427 -0.13 9.19 0.55
N SER A 428 -0.87 8.20 1.03
CA SER A 428 -0.50 6.78 0.95
C SER A 428 -1.25 6.13 -0.22
N LEU A 429 -0.54 5.42 -1.08
CA LEU A 429 -1.08 4.67 -2.21
C LEU A 429 -0.80 3.17 -2.05
N THR A 430 -1.85 2.36 -2.22
CA THR A 430 -1.81 0.90 -2.30
C THR A 430 -2.26 0.50 -3.70
N PHE A 431 -1.54 -0.43 -4.31
CA PHE A 431 -1.86 -1.01 -5.61
C PHE A 431 -2.43 -2.41 -5.38
N ILE A 432 -3.44 -2.81 -6.13
CA ILE A 432 -4.18 -4.05 -5.93
C ILE A 432 -4.13 -4.81 -7.26
N ASP A 433 -3.69 -6.05 -7.22
CA ASP A 433 -3.79 -6.96 -8.35
C ASP A 433 -5.26 -7.40 -8.54
N ASP A 434 -5.89 -7.06 -9.67
CA ASP A 434 -7.33 -7.30 -9.89
C ASP A 434 -7.68 -8.79 -10.09
N LYS A 435 -6.68 -9.68 -10.24
CA LYS A 435 -6.88 -11.14 -10.34
C LYS A 435 -6.87 -11.77 -8.95
N THR A 436 -5.75 -11.65 -8.24
CA THR A 436 -5.47 -12.29 -6.94
C THR A 436 -6.07 -11.52 -5.74
N GLY A 437 -6.46 -10.26 -5.94
CA GLY A 437 -6.84 -9.34 -4.86
C GLY A 437 -5.71 -8.92 -3.91
N LYS A 438 -4.47 -9.42 -4.11
CA LYS A 438 -3.33 -9.16 -3.22
C LYS A 438 -2.93 -7.68 -3.28
N GLU A 439 -2.82 -7.03 -2.12
CA GLU A 439 -2.46 -5.61 -1.99
C GLU A 439 -0.93 -5.41 -1.87
N SER A 440 -0.41 -4.42 -2.57
CA SER A 440 1.00 -4.00 -2.46
C SER A 440 1.31 -3.39 -1.09
N ALA A 441 2.59 -3.40 -0.72
CA ALA A 441 3.06 -2.52 0.35
C ALA A 441 2.68 -1.05 0.02
N PRO A 442 2.19 -0.26 1.00
CA PRO A 442 1.79 1.13 0.76
C PRO A 442 3.01 2.02 0.47
N VAL A 443 2.90 2.86 -0.56
CA VAL A 443 3.92 3.84 -0.96
C VAL A 443 3.45 5.27 -0.68
N GLU A 444 4.25 6.02 0.07
CA GLU A 444 3.99 7.41 0.40
C GLU A 444 4.47 8.37 -0.71
N VAL A 445 3.63 9.33 -1.06
CA VAL A 445 3.97 10.52 -1.86
C VAL A 445 3.53 11.79 -1.12
N THR A 446 4.37 12.82 -1.13
CA THR A 446 4.01 14.16 -0.64
C THR A 446 3.52 14.98 -1.83
N VAL A 447 2.27 15.45 -1.77
CA VAL A 447 1.75 16.44 -2.70
C VAL A 447 2.00 17.82 -2.08
N THR A 448 2.79 18.66 -2.71
CA THR A 448 3.09 20.02 -2.24
C THR A 448 2.06 21.03 -2.76
N GLU A 449 1.86 22.14 -2.03
CA GLU A 449 1.28 23.34 -2.64
C GLU A 449 2.21 23.77 -3.79
N ASP A 450 1.65 24.36 -4.86
CA ASP A 450 2.45 24.65 -6.04
C ASP A 450 3.55 25.66 -5.75
N ASP A 451 4.80 25.19 -5.76
CA ASP A 451 5.99 25.94 -5.32
C ASP A 451 6.46 26.99 -6.35
N ALA A 452 5.49 27.56 -7.06
CA ALA A 452 5.57 28.87 -7.69
C ALA A 452 5.39 29.97 -6.63
N ALA A 453 6.11 29.86 -5.50
CA ALA A 453 6.34 30.95 -4.57
C ALA A 453 7.30 31.98 -5.20
N VAL A 454 6.90 32.54 -6.34
CA VAL A 454 7.60 33.61 -7.03
C VAL A 454 7.80 34.80 -6.09
N ASP A 455 9.03 35.31 -6.02
CA ASP A 455 9.36 36.48 -5.19
C ASP A 455 8.32 37.59 -5.46
N PRO A 456 7.55 38.06 -4.46
CA PRO A 456 6.61 39.15 -4.65
C PRO A 456 7.38 40.39 -5.13
N ILE A 457 6.75 41.19 -6.00
CA ILE A 457 7.38 42.41 -6.49
C ILE A 457 7.56 43.36 -5.29
N ASP A 458 8.82 43.70 -5.03
CA ASP A 458 9.24 44.48 -3.86
C ASP A 458 10.10 45.65 -4.35
N ALA A 459 9.56 46.39 -5.32
CA ALA A 459 10.31 47.39 -6.06
C ALA A 459 10.16 48.79 -5.44
N SER A 460 11.17 49.64 -5.63
CA SER A 460 11.13 51.07 -5.26
C SER A 460 11.63 51.94 -6.39
N LEU A 461 11.23 53.22 -6.39
CA LEU A 461 11.42 54.14 -7.51
C LEU A 461 12.18 55.40 -7.05
N LYS A 462 13.20 55.79 -7.82
CA LYS A 462 14.00 57.01 -7.62
C LYS A 462 14.08 57.80 -8.93
N VAL A 463 14.02 59.13 -8.86
CA VAL A 463 13.96 60.05 -10.01
C VAL A 463 15.15 61.00 -9.97
N ASP A 464 15.90 61.12 -11.07
CA ASP A 464 17.10 61.96 -11.16
C ASP A 464 17.27 62.55 -12.59
N PRO A 465 17.22 63.88 -12.78
CA PRO A 465 16.94 64.91 -11.78
C PRO A 465 15.45 64.99 -11.41
N LYS A 466 15.14 65.52 -10.21
CA LYS A 466 13.75 65.81 -9.79
C LYS A 466 13.17 67.06 -10.45
N GLU A 467 14.01 68.01 -10.86
CA GLU A 467 13.61 69.26 -11.53
C GLU A 467 14.23 69.36 -12.93
N ILE A 468 13.45 69.84 -13.90
CA ILE A 468 13.85 69.93 -15.31
C ILE A 468 13.02 70.97 -16.06
N THR A 469 13.52 71.57 -17.14
CA THR A 469 12.71 72.48 -17.97
C THR A 469 11.77 71.71 -18.91
N ALA A 470 10.69 72.35 -19.36
CA ALA A 470 9.73 71.75 -20.31
C ALA A 470 10.41 71.27 -21.61
N ALA A 471 11.37 72.04 -22.13
CA ALA A 471 12.14 71.69 -23.32
C ALA A 471 13.09 70.51 -23.09
N ASP A 472 13.71 70.43 -21.92
CA ASP A 472 14.67 69.37 -21.59
C ASP A 472 13.97 68.04 -21.26
N LEU A 473 12.80 68.10 -20.60
CA LEU A 473 11.94 66.92 -20.42
C LEU A 473 11.39 66.41 -21.75
N SER A 474 11.12 67.30 -22.71
CA SER A 474 10.68 66.93 -24.06
C SER A 474 11.83 66.51 -24.99
N ASN A 475 13.07 66.46 -24.49
CA ASN A 475 14.26 66.11 -25.27
C ASN A 475 14.77 64.70 -24.90
N LYS A 476 14.70 63.78 -25.86
CA LYS A 476 15.10 62.37 -25.73
C LYS A 476 16.58 62.13 -25.38
N ASP A 477 17.46 63.12 -25.57
CA ASP A 477 18.87 63.06 -25.20
C ASP A 477 19.17 63.71 -23.83
N LYS A 478 18.18 64.31 -23.17
CA LYS A 478 18.31 64.96 -21.85
C LYS A 478 17.45 64.27 -20.79
N GLY A 479 16.13 64.30 -20.96
CA GLY A 479 15.13 63.55 -20.19
C GLY A 479 15.32 63.51 -18.67
N VAL A 480 14.74 62.47 -18.05
CA VAL A 480 14.92 62.15 -16.63
C VAL A 480 15.25 60.67 -16.49
N THR A 481 16.25 60.35 -15.66
CA THR A 481 16.61 58.96 -15.37
C THR A 481 15.80 58.46 -14.18
N VAL A 482 15.01 57.41 -14.39
CA VAL A 482 14.27 56.73 -13.33
C VAL A 482 14.97 55.43 -13.01
N THR A 483 15.36 55.23 -11.75
CA THR A 483 15.92 53.97 -11.26
C THR A 483 14.85 53.19 -10.51
N VAL A 484 14.62 51.95 -10.91
CA VAL A 484 13.69 51.01 -10.26
C VAL A 484 14.51 49.89 -9.64
N SER A 485 14.53 49.80 -8.31
CA SER A 485 15.20 48.70 -7.59
C SER A 485 14.25 47.51 -7.38
N GLY A 486 14.78 46.35 -6.98
CA GLY A 486 13.96 45.16 -6.70
C GLY A 486 13.50 44.38 -7.94
N VAL A 487 14.03 44.73 -9.11
CA VAL A 487 13.75 44.09 -10.40
C VAL A 487 14.44 42.72 -10.48
N LYS A 488 13.76 41.76 -11.11
CA LYS A 488 14.24 40.42 -11.41
C LYS A 488 14.42 40.24 -12.92
N LYS A 489 15.37 39.39 -13.31
CA LYS A 489 15.54 39.00 -14.71
C LYS A 489 14.24 38.42 -15.28
N GLY A 490 13.77 38.98 -16.38
CA GLY A 490 12.52 38.59 -17.06
C GLY A 490 11.30 39.44 -16.72
N ASP A 491 11.38 40.31 -15.71
CA ASP A 491 10.34 41.32 -15.44
C ASP A 491 10.13 42.20 -16.67
N LYS A 492 8.87 42.45 -17.04
CA LYS A 492 8.50 43.47 -18.05
C LYS A 492 8.25 44.78 -17.34
N ILE A 493 8.89 45.86 -17.79
CA ILE A 493 8.86 47.17 -17.13
C ILE A 493 8.33 48.18 -18.15
N THR A 494 7.26 48.89 -17.82
CA THR A 494 6.57 49.84 -18.72
C THR A 494 6.38 51.19 -18.03
N ASP A 495 6.78 52.28 -18.68
CA ASP A 495 6.55 53.64 -18.17
C ASP A 495 5.39 54.36 -18.87
N SER A 496 4.71 55.28 -18.18
CA SER A 496 3.54 55.98 -18.70
C SER A 496 3.81 57.29 -19.44
N LEU A 497 5.05 57.77 -19.50
CA LEU A 497 5.47 58.99 -20.20
C LEU A 497 5.87 58.70 -21.65
N THR A 498 6.54 57.57 -21.90
CA THR A 498 6.92 57.10 -23.22
C THR A 498 5.96 56.02 -23.76
N GLY A 499 5.40 55.19 -22.87
CA GLY A 499 4.66 53.99 -23.25
C GLY A 499 5.53 52.83 -23.75
N ASP A 500 6.86 52.96 -23.70
CA ASP A 500 7.81 51.90 -24.06
C ASP A 500 7.82 50.81 -22.96
N THR A 501 7.87 49.54 -23.38
CA THR A 501 8.00 48.37 -22.50
C THR A 501 9.35 47.69 -22.76
N GLU A 502 10.18 47.59 -21.71
CA GLU A 502 11.47 46.88 -21.75
C GLU A 502 11.41 45.62 -20.89
N ILE A 503 12.40 44.73 -21.04
CA ILE A 503 12.52 43.48 -20.27
C ILE A 503 13.85 43.49 -19.51
N ALA A 504 13.84 43.05 -18.25
CA ALA A 504 15.04 43.03 -17.44
C ALA A 504 15.99 41.88 -17.80
N ASP A 505 17.21 42.21 -18.24
CA ASP A 505 18.25 41.23 -18.58
C ASP A 505 18.90 40.56 -17.35
N ALA A 506 18.77 41.17 -16.16
CA ALA A 506 19.41 40.75 -14.91
C ALA A 506 18.60 41.23 -13.69
N ASP A 507 18.86 40.63 -12.52
CA ASP A 507 18.37 41.10 -11.21
C ASP A 507 19.11 42.37 -10.77
N GLY A 508 18.41 43.33 -10.15
CA GLY A 508 19.00 44.50 -9.48
C GLY A 508 18.26 45.81 -9.71
N ASP A 509 19.03 46.88 -9.93
CA ASP A 509 18.53 48.22 -10.27
C ASP A 509 18.39 48.35 -11.79
N TYR A 510 17.17 48.58 -12.26
CA TYR A 510 16.88 48.90 -13.67
C TYR A 510 16.82 50.42 -13.87
N LYS A 511 17.28 50.91 -15.02
CA LYS A 511 17.33 52.36 -15.31
C LYS A 511 16.62 52.69 -16.62
N LEU A 512 15.52 53.39 -16.51
CA LEU A 512 14.73 53.90 -17.63
C LEU A 512 15.08 55.37 -17.89
N HIS A 513 14.95 55.81 -19.15
CA HIS A 513 15.14 57.20 -19.54
C HIS A 513 13.84 57.79 -20.07
N LEU A 514 13.15 58.56 -19.23
CA LEU A 514 11.81 59.08 -19.49
C LEU A 514 11.91 60.49 -20.09
N TYR A 515 11.11 60.73 -21.12
CA TYR A 515 11.00 62.01 -21.81
C TYR A 515 9.55 62.19 -22.28
N TYR A 516 9.07 63.43 -22.30
CA TYR A 516 7.73 63.76 -22.75
C TYR A 516 7.66 63.71 -24.29
N GLN A 517 6.82 62.84 -24.83
CA GLN A 517 6.66 62.68 -26.29
C GLN A 517 5.76 63.76 -26.95
N GLY A 518 5.21 64.70 -26.17
CA GLY A 518 4.34 65.76 -26.66
C GLY A 518 5.09 67.04 -27.05
N ASN A 519 4.35 68.14 -27.18
CA ASN A 519 4.92 69.46 -27.46
C ASN A 519 5.33 70.15 -26.15
N PRO A 520 6.57 70.65 -25.98
CA PRO A 520 7.01 71.31 -24.75
C PRO A 520 6.13 72.52 -24.35
N ASP A 521 5.57 73.28 -25.29
CA ASP A 521 4.66 74.40 -24.97
C ASP A 521 3.36 73.97 -24.27
N ASN A 522 3.07 72.66 -24.20
CA ASN A 522 1.91 72.09 -23.52
C ASN A 522 2.22 71.62 -22.08
N LEU A 523 3.48 71.70 -21.63
CA LEU A 523 3.88 71.43 -20.25
C LEU A 523 3.82 72.75 -19.45
N GLU A 524 2.84 72.85 -18.55
CA GLU A 524 2.79 73.92 -17.56
C GLU A 524 3.82 73.68 -16.44
N GLU A 525 4.29 74.75 -15.78
CA GLU A 525 5.23 74.65 -14.66
C GLU A 525 4.57 73.92 -13.46
N GLY A 526 5.28 72.94 -12.88
CA GLY A 526 4.81 72.12 -11.76
C GLY A 526 4.97 70.61 -11.96
N LYS A 527 4.28 69.82 -11.13
CA LYS A 527 4.44 68.36 -11.08
C LYS A 527 3.77 67.65 -12.26
N VAL A 528 4.56 66.95 -13.06
CA VAL A 528 4.15 66.03 -14.11
C VAL A 528 4.15 64.60 -13.56
N PRO A 529 2.97 63.96 -13.36
CA PRO A 529 2.88 62.61 -12.81
C PRO A 529 3.16 61.54 -13.85
N PHE A 530 3.81 60.46 -13.42
CA PHE A 530 4.02 59.25 -14.21
C PHE A 530 3.93 57.99 -13.35
N THR A 531 3.85 56.83 -14.00
CA THR A 531 3.90 55.52 -13.35
C THR A 531 4.86 54.59 -14.06
N VAL A 532 5.43 53.64 -13.31
CA VAL A 532 6.17 52.51 -13.87
C VAL A 532 5.51 51.22 -13.38
N THR A 533 5.03 50.40 -14.30
CA THR A 533 4.40 49.11 -14.03
C THR A 533 5.38 47.98 -14.27
N ILE A 534 5.42 47.02 -13.34
CA ILE A 534 6.29 45.84 -13.36
C ILE A 534 5.38 44.61 -13.45
N ASP A 535 5.52 43.84 -14.52
CA ASP A 535 4.80 42.59 -14.78
C ASP A 535 5.80 41.41 -14.72
N ARG A 536 5.72 40.63 -13.64
CA ARG A 536 6.53 39.44 -13.36
C ARG A 536 5.63 38.21 -13.42
N GLU A 537 6.01 37.26 -14.26
CA GLU A 537 5.25 36.04 -14.52
C GLU A 537 4.96 35.27 -13.21
N GLY A 538 3.68 34.94 -12.98
CA GLY A 538 3.20 34.31 -11.75
C GLY A 538 2.77 35.26 -10.61
N THR A 539 3.03 36.57 -10.71
CA THR A 539 2.61 37.57 -9.70
C THR A 539 1.53 38.52 -10.21
N GLU A 540 0.83 39.23 -9.31
CA GLU A 540 0.09 40.44 -9.68
C GLU A 540 1.07 41.60 -9.92
N SER A 541 0.84 42.38 -10.97
CA SER A 541 1.74 43.47 -11.39
C SER A 541 1.76 44.65 -10.41
N GLU A 542 2.94 45.03 -9.92
CA GLU A 542 3.12 46.24 -9.10
C GLU A 542 3.16 47.49 -10.00
N THR A 543 2.60 48.61 -9.54
CA THR A 543 2.70 49.90 -10.25
C THR A 543 3.20 50.98 -9.30
N LEU A 544 4.45 51.39 -9.53
CA LEU A 544 5.10 52.48 -8.83
C LEU A 544 4.64 53.82 -9.43
N LYS A 545 4.57 54.86 -8.61
CA LYS A 545 4.19 56.22 -9.01
C LYS A 545 5.40 57.14 -8.80
N GLY A 546 5.52 58.16 -9.65
CA GLY A 546 6.51 59.21 -9.51
C GLY A 546 5.98 60.53 -10.06
N ASN A 547 6.70 61.61 -9.75
CA ASN A 547 6.46 62.94 -10.28
C ASN A 547 7.78 63.56 -10.74
N ILE A 548 7.73 64.38 -11.79
CA ILE A 548 8.84 65.20 -12.29
C ILE A 548 8.42 66.67 -12.13
N ASN A 549 9.24 67.53 -11.52
CA ASN A 549 8.91 68.95 -11.42
C ASN A 549 9.39 69.71 -12.66
N VAL A 550 8.46 70.24 -13.45
CA VAL A 550 8.78 71.11 -14.57
C VAL A 550 8.97 72.53 -14.06
N VAL A 551 10.18 73.07 -14.22
CA VAL A 551 10.54 74.44 -13.83
C VAL A 551 10.62 75.36 -15.05
N ALA A 552 10.47 76.66 -14.81
CA ALA A 552 10.66 77.69 -15.83
C ALA A 552 12.06 77.59 -16.47
N GLU A 553 12.16 77.88 -17.77
CA GLU A 553 13.46 78.18 -18.37
C GLU A 553 14.00 79.50 -17.79
N ASP A 554 15.12 79.40 -17.08
CA ASP A 554 15.98 80.53 -16.75
C ASP A 554 16.31 81.29 -18.04
N LYS A 555 15.79 82.52 -18.12
CA LYS A 555 16.12 83.42 -19.22
C LYS A 555 17.49 83.99 -18.90
N GLU A 556 18.48 83.64 -19.72
CA GLU A 556 19.71 84.43 -19.84
C GLU A 556 19.33 85.82 -20.38
N ASP A 557 18.89 86.71 -19.49
CA ASP A 557 18.73 88.13 -19.75
C ASP A 557 20.11 88.69 -20.13
N GLY A 558 20.28 88.97 -21.41
CA GLY A 558 21.60 89.14 -22.01
C GLY A 558 22.34 90.42 -21.62
N ASP A 559 23.60 90.25 -21.24
CA ASP A 559 24.71 91.21 -21.29
C ASP A 559 24.42 92.65 -20.83
N ASP A 560 24.51 92.88 -19.51
CA ASP A 560 24.98 94.17 -18.97
C ASP A 560 25.86 93.89 -17.73
N GLY A 561 27.19 93.92 -17.91
CA GLY A 561 28.13 93.35 -16.94
C GLY A 561 28.42 94.21 -15.70
N ASP A 562 28.12 93.66 -14.51
CA ASP A 562 28.71 94.06 -13.23
C ASP A 562 29.27 92.84 -12.47
N SER A 563 30.36 93.05 -11.73
CA SER A 563 31.15 91.96 -11.12
C SER A 563 30.70 91.66 -9.69
N GLY A 564 29.54 90.99 -9.56
CA GLY A 564 29.00 90.51 -8.28
C GLY A 564 29.46 89.09 -7.93
N ASP A 565 30.35 88.96 -6.93
CA ASP A 565 30.70 87.68 -6.30
C ASP A 565 29.49 87.14 -5.50
N GLY A 566 28.99 85.94 -5.85
CA GLY A 566 27.73 85.41 -5.31
C GLY A 566 27.19 84.19 -6.06
N GLY A 567 28.02 83.16 -6.26
CA GLY A 567 27.65 81.93 -6.96
C GLY A 567 26.76 80.97 -6.16
N ASP A 568 25.57 81.42 -5.75
CA ASP A 568 24.54 80.57 -5.17
C ASP A 568 23.76 79.85 -6.30
N THR A 569 24.37 78.83 -6.92
CA THR A 569 23.57 77.80 -7.62
C THR A 569 22.61 77.17 -6.62
N PRO A 570 21.32 76.97 -6.94
CA PRO A 570 20.39 76.30 -6.04
C PRO A 570 20.93 74.90 -5.72
N GLU A 571 21.31 74.69 -4.46
CA GLU A 571 21.70 73.37 -3.95
C GLU A 571 20.43 72.50 -3.99
N ALA A 572 20.48 71.42 -4.77
CA ALA A 572 19.32 70.58 -5.03
C ALA A 572 18.68 70.10 -3.71
N PRO A 573 17.34 70.02 -3.61
CA PRO A 573 16.66 69.61 -2.39
C PRO A 573 17.21 68.27 -1.90
N ALA A 574 17.46 68.16 -0.60
CA ALA A 574 18.01 66.96 0.00
C ALA A 574 17.11 65.74 -0.31
N GLU A 575 17.74 64.64 -0.69
CA GLU A 575 17.03 63.43 -1.09
C GLU A 575 16.43 62.72 0.12
N ALA A 576 15.10 62.66 0.18
CA ALA A 576 14.37 61.93 1.21
C ALA A 576 14.96 60.53 1.39
N SER A 577 15.31 60.19 2.64
CA SER A 577 16.07 58.97 2.94
C SER A 577 15.35 58.13 4.01
N PHE A 578 15.12 56.86 3.70
CA PHE A 578 14.44 55.90 4.58
C PHE A 578 15.43 54.94 5.23
N THR A 579 15.26 54.67 6.52
CA THR A 579 16.12 53.82 7.31
C THR A 579 15.32 52.86 8.20
N VAL A 580 15.77 51.60 8.22
CA VAL A 580 15.19 50.53 9.05
C VAL A 580 16.25 50.01 10.01
N SER A 581 15.96 50.05 11.32
CA SER A 581 16.91 49.63 12.36
C SER A 581 16.20 48.98 13.56
N PRO A 582 16.65 47.79 14.02
CA PRO A 582 17.69 46.94 13.44
C PRO A 582 17.18 46.17 12.21
N LYS A 583 18.07 45.86 11.25
CA LYS A 583 17.74 45.04 10.07
C LYS A 583 17.69 43.53 10.36
N MET A 584 18.11 43.11 11.55
CA MET A 584 17.97 41.75 12.06
C MET A 584 17.78 41.78 13.58
N LEU A 585 16.77 41.07 14.08
CA LEU A 585 16.50 40.92 15.52
C LEU A 585 15.79 39.60 15.83
N GLU A 586 15.84 39.14 17.07
CA GLU A 586 15.10 37.94 17.49
C GLU A 586 13.61 38.26 17.71
N ALA A 587 12.74 37.27 17.51
CA ALA A 587 11.30 37.42 17.70
C ALA A 587 10.90 37.89 19.11
N ALA A 588 11.65 37.51 20.15
CA ALA A 588 11.44 37.97 21.52
C ALA A 588 11.75 39.47 21.72
N ASP A 589 12.64 40.03 20.89
CA ASP A 589 12.96 41.46 20.88
C ASP A 589 12.02 42.23 19.94
N PHE A 590 11.58 41.63 18.82
CA PHE A 590 10.50 42.21 18.00
C PHE A 590 9.14 42.25 18.73
N ALA A 591 8.85 41.30 19.60
CA ALA A 591 7.68 41.30 20.48
C ALA A 591 7.84 42.23 21.71
N ASN A 592 8.88 43.07 21.75
CA ASN A 592 9.14 44.01 22.83
C ASN A 592 8.99 45.45 22.33
N GLU A 593 8.00 46.17 22.89
CA GLU A 593 7.72 47.59 22.65
C GLU A 593 8.97 48.51 22.63
N LYS A 594 10.03 48.16 23.38
CA LYS A 594 11.25 48.96 23.54
C LYS A 594 12.46 48.44 22.76
N LYS A 595 12.28 47.39 21.95
CA LYS A 595 13.30 46.81 21.07
C LYS A 595 12.80 46.46 19.66
N GLY A 596 11.60 46.90 19.31
CA GLY A 596 11.04 46.77 17.97
C GLY A 596 11.89 47.45 16.89
N VAL A 597 11.40 47.37 15.65
CA VAL A 597 12.08 47.97 14.50
C VAL A 597 11.65 49.42 14.38
N THR A 598 12.62 50.32 14.54
CA THR A 598 12.45 51.74 14.24
C THR A 598 12.54 51.96 12.74
N LEU A 599 11.51 52.59 12.20
CA LEU A 599 11.41 53.07 10.83
C LEU A 599 11.54 54.59 10.87
N ALA A 600 12.48 55.17 10.13
CA ALA A 600 12.66 56.62 10.11
C ALA A 600 12.92 57.14 8.68
N VAL A 601 12.27 58.25 8.35
CA VAL A 601 12.54 59.05 7.14
C VAL A 601 13.15 60.38 7.56
N GLU A 602 14.19 60.79 6.84
CA GLU A 602 14.76 62.13 6.90
C GLU A 602 14.58 62.86 5.55
N ASP A 603 14.68 64.19 5.55
CA ASP A 603 14.65 65.05 4.37
C ASP A 603 13.33 65.03 3.57
N CYS A 604 12.21 64.79 4.27
CA CYS A 604 10.85 65.05 3.79
C CYS A 604 10.53 66.56 3.68
N GLU A 605 9.52 66.91 2.88
CA GLU A 605 8.88 68.23 2.95
C GLU A 605 8.26 68.46 4.36
N PRO A 606 8.64 69.53 5.10
CA PRO A 606 8.18 69.76 6.47
C PRO A 606 6.66 69.86 6.60
N GLY A 607 6.09 69.12 7.57
CA GLY A 607 4.64 69.06 7.81
C GLY A 607 3.85 68.14 6.88
N SER A 608 4.48 67.53 5.87
CA SER A 608 3.84 66.54 4.98
C SER A 608 3.53 65.24 5.71
N ASP A 609 2.57 64.49 5.17
CA ASP A 609 2.14 63.20 5.71
C ASP A 609 3.05 62.07 5.18
N VAL A 610 3.63 61.29 6.09
CA VAL A 610 4.54 60.18 5.83
C VAL A 610 3.85 58.87 6.22
N HIS A 611 3.57 58.03 5.22
CA HIS A 611 2.89 56.76 5.41
C HIS A 611 3.90 55.62 5.55
N PHE A 612 4.01 55.04 6.75
CA PHE A 612 4.83 53.86 7.01
C PHE A 612 3.99 52.59 6.90
N ALA A 613 4.54 51.53 6.31
CA ALA A 613 3.94 50.19 6.35
C ALA A 613 4.99 49.10 6.59
N VAL A 614 4.56 47.94 7.09
CA VAL A 614 5.39 46.73 7.17
C VAL A 614 4.59 45.51 6.73
N THR A 615 5.05 44.86 5.67
CA THR A 615 4.42 43.69 5.05
C THR A 615 5.29 42.44 5.26
N PRO A 616 4.75 41.35 5.84
CA PRO A 616 5.47 40.09 5.95
C PRO A 616 5.61 39.38 4.60
N LYS A 617 6.77 38.76 4.33
CA LYS A 617 6.95 37.89 3.16
C LYS A 617 6.52 36.47 3.50
N GLY A 618 5.38 36.03 2.94
CA GLY A 618 4.87 34.65 3.07
C GLY A 618 4.26 34.27 4.43
N LEU A 619 4.23 35.18 5.42
CA LEU A 619 3.68 34.87 6.75
C LEU A 619 2.21 35.30 6.88
N ARG A 620 1.42 34.55 7.65
CA ARG A 620 0.04 34.90 8.04
C ARG A 620 0.00 35.89 9.22
N VAL A 621 0.79 36.95 9.12
CA VAL A 621 0.87 38.09 10.07
C VAL A 621 0.09 39.26 9.48
N THR A 622 -0.59 40.05 10.32
CA THR A 622 -1.28 41.27 9.85
C THR A 622 -0.26 42.33 9.48
N ALA A 623 -0.38 42.94 8.31
CA ALA A 623 0.48 44.06 7.91
C ALA A 623 0.31 45.26 8.85
N TYR A 624 1.39 46.03 9.02
CA TYR A 624 1.37 47.32 9.68
C TYR A 624 1.09 48.43 8.66
N GLU A 625 0.25 49.40 9.01
CA GLU A 625 0.07 50.65 8.27
C GLU A 625 -0.13 51.79 9.28
N ASN A 626 0.49 52.95 9.04
CA ASN A 626 0.33 54.16 9.86
C ASN A 626 0.73 55.41 9.07
N THR A 627 0.21 56.57 9.45
CA THR A 627 0.61 57.86 8.87
C THR A 627 0.92 58.86 9.99
N VAL A 628 2.09 59.49 9.90
CA VAL A 628 2.56 60.54 10.81
C VAL A 628 3.03 61.76 10.02
N LYS A 629 3.15 62.92 10.66
CA LYS A 629 3.69 64.12 10.00
C LYS A 629 5.20 64.20 10.12
N ALA A 630 5.85 64.62 9.04
CA ALA A 630 7.21 65.15 9.09
C ALA A 630 7.24 66.43 9.94
N ASP A 631 8.29 66.60 10.73
CA ASP A 631 8.50 67.79 11.57
C ASP A 631 9.07 68.99 10.79
N ASP A 632 9.37 70.08 11.51
CA ASP A 632 9.95 71.31 10.94
C ASP A 632 11.36 71.10 10.32
N GLU A 633 12.01 69.96 10.59
CA GLU A 633 13.32 69.56 10.04
C GLU A 633 13.19 68.45 8.97
N GLY A 634 11.97 68.13 8.53
CA GLY A 634 11.71 67.13 7.50
C GLY A 634 11.86 65.68 7.98
N LYS A 635 11.76 65.41 9.28
CA LYS A 635 11.99 64.08 9.86
C LYS A 635 10.71 63.45 10.38
N ALA A 636 10.58 62.14 10.20
CA ALA A 636 9.45 61.35 10.69
C ALA A 636 9.94 59.97 11.14
N SER A 637 9.41 59.42 12.24
CA SER A 637 9.74 58.05 12.67
C SER A 637 8.63 57.37 13.43
N VAL A 638 8.63 56.04 13.37
CA VAL A 638 7.73 55.13 14.11
C VAL A 638 8.51 53.91 14.59
N ASN A 639 8.08 53.30 15.69
CA ASN A 639 8.67 52.05 16.19
C ASN A 639 7.63 50.93 16.14
N VAL A 640 7.93 49.87 15.39
CA VAL A 640 7.01 48.77 15.06
C VAL A 640 7.41 47.50 15.80
N PHE A 641 6.47 46.92 16.53
CA PHE A 641 6.69 45.73 17.34
C PHE A 641 5.50 44.77 17.28
N GLY A 642 5.73 43.49 17.56
CA GLY A 642 4.70 42.46 17.65
C GLY A 642 3.86 42.60 18.93
N THR A 643 2.53 42.59 18.80
CA THR A 643 1.57 42.70 19.91
C THR A 643 0.78 41.41 20.16
N SER A 644 1.38 40.24 19.96
CA SER A 644 0.75 38.93 20.14
C SER A 644 1.58 38.02 21.02
N ASP A 645 0.91 37.26 21.87
CA ASP A 645 1.53 36.27 22.76
C ASP A 645 2.22 35.13 21.99
N ASN A 646 1.84 34.91 20.72
CA ASN A 646 2.47 33.92 19.85
C ASN A 646 3.74 34.47 19.17
N ILE A 647 4.79 34.66 19.97
CA ILE A 647 6.07 35.24 19.57
C ILE A 647 6.68 34.53 18.34
N SER A 648 6.59 33.20 18.24
CA SER A 648 7.19 32.44 17.13
C SER A 648 6.52 32.67 15.77
N ALA A 649 5.29 33.19 15.74
CA ALA A 649 4.60 33.54 14.50
C ALA A 649 5.18 34.79 13.80
N TYR A 650 6.10 35.51 14.45
CA TYR A 650 6.81 36.65 13.87
C TYR A 650 8.13 36.27 13.17
N VAL A 651 8.56 35.00 13.19
CA VAL A 651 9.84 34.61 12.56
C VAL A 651 9.71 34.62 11.03
N GLY A 652 10.55 35.39 10.35
CA GLY A 652 10.60 35.49 8.89
C GLY A 652 11.12 36.83 8.37
N ALA A 653 10.96 37.07 7.07
CA ALA A 653 11.38 38.30 6.41
C ALA A 653 10.23 39.31 6.27
N TYR A 654 10.55 40.60 6.38
CA TYR A 654 9.62 41.71 6.30
C TYR A 654 10.14 42.79 5.35
N THR A 655 9.25 43.34 4.54
CA THR A 655 9.47 44.61 3.84
C THR A 655 8.86 45.71 4.70
N ALA A 656 9.65 46.70 5.09
CA ALA A 656 9.14 47.98 5.54
C ALA A 656 9.13 48.97 4.36
N SER A 657 8.16 49.87 4.34
CA SER A 657 8.09 50.96 3.38
C SER A 657 7.74 52.27 4.06
N ALA A 658 8.14 53.36 3.41
CA ALA A 658 7.73 54.71 3.74
C ALA A 658 7.43 55.48 2.46
N ILE A 659 6.26 56.13 2.41
CA ILE A 659 5.86 57.05 1.34
C ILE A 659 5.88 58.46 1.92
N CYS A 660 6.68 59.35 1.34
CA CYS A 660 6.76 60.75 1.74
C CYS A 660 6.47 61.65 0.54
N GLY A 661 5.26 62.21 0.49
CA GLY A 661 4.78 62.92 -0.69
C GLY A 661 4.75 62.02 -1.92
N ASP A 662 5.73 62.20 -2.81
CA ASP A 662 5.91 61.42 -4.04
C ASP A 662 7.04 60.36 -3.95
N ASP A 663 7.94 60.48 -2.97
CA ASP A 663 9.06 59.54 -2.79
C ASP A 663 8.57 58.26 -2.09
N SER A 664 8.67 57.12 -2.79
CA SER A 664 8.25 55.81 -2.28
C SER A 664 9.46 54.90 -2.06
N MET A 665 9.78 54.68 -0.78
CA MET A 665 10.99 54.00 -0.32
C MET A 665 10.64 52.66 0.34
N LYS A 666 11.48 51.64 0.11
CA LYS A 666 11.36 50.31 0.73
C LYS A 666 12.72 49.85 1.26
N GLU A 667 12.71 49.16 2.40
CA GLU A 667 13.88 48.50 3.01
C GLU A 667 13.42 47.20 3.70
N SER A 668 14.30 46.19 3.78
CA SER A 668 13.97 44.90 4.39
C SER A 668 14.60 44.70 5.77
N PHE A 669 13.91 43.94 6.63
CA PHE A 669 14.46 43.39 7.87
C PHE A 669 14.02 41.93 8.09
N THR A 670 14.76 41.22 8.94
CA THR A 670 14.50 39.80 9.26
C THR A 670 14.33 39.59 10.75
N VAL A 671 13.27 38.88 11.13
CA VAL A 671 13.04 38.44 12.51
C VAL A 671 13.45 36.97 12.63
N THR A 672 14.39 36.66 13.51
CA THR A 672 14.93 35.29 13.71
C THR A 672 14.31 34.58 14.91
N ALA A 673 14.30 33.25 14.89
CA ALA A 673 14.12 32.46 16.11
C ALA A 673 15.34 32.66 17.03
N GLY A 674 15.09 32.91 18.32
CA GLY A 674 16.14 33.05 19.33
C GLY A 674 16.73 31.71 19.78
N ALA A 675 17.91 31.76 20.39
CA ALA A 675 18.72 30.57 20.69
C ALA A 675 18.06 29.55 21.66
N ASP A 676 17.19 30.01 22.56
CA ASP A 676 16.57 29.20 23.62
C ASP A 676 15.17 28.66 23.26
N GLY A 677 14.96 28.28 22.00
CA GLY A 677 13.68 27.77 21.46
C GLY A 677 13.19 26.40 21.99
N GLY A 678 13.50 26.04 23.24
CA GLY A 678 13.24 24.71 23.82
C GLY A 678 12.95 24.74 25.33
N GLY A 679 11.76 25.22 25.72
CA GLY A 679 11.26 25.21 27.10
C GLY A 679 9.75 24.96 27.17
N SER A 680 9.26 24.28 28.21
CA SER A 680 7.84 23.87 28.31
C SER A 680 7.42 23.55 29.75
N ASP A 681 7.13 24.57 30.56
CA ASP A 681 6.41 24.42 31.85
C ASP A 681 5.61 25.69 32.21
N GLY A 682 4.34 25.48 32.56
CA GLY A 682 3.30 26.50 32.56
C GLY A 682 3.05 27.25 33.87
N SER A 683 2.00 28.08 33.82
CA SER A 683 1.25 28.56 34.99
C SER A 683 -0.13 29.04 34.55
N ASP A 684 -1.16 28.67 35.29
CA ASP A 684 -2.55 29.06 35.03
C ASP A 684 -2.82 30.53 35.43
N ASN A 685 -3.47 31.29 34.53
CA ASN A 685 -4.68 32.02 34.91
C ASN A 685 -5.57 32.32 33.69
N GLY A 686 -6.87 32.53 33.92
CA GLY A 686 -7.88 32.56 32.86
C GLY A 686 -8.04 33.92 32.14
N GLY A 687 -8.25 33.85 30.82
CA GLY A 687 -8.72 34.94 29.97
C GLY A 687 -9.39 34.35 28.72
N ASN A 688 -10.57 34.84 28.36
CA ASN A 688 -11.39 34.28 27.27
C ASN A 688 -11.44 35.28 26.10
N ASP A 689 -10.71 35.00 25.02
CA ASP A 689 -10.89 35.71 23.75
C ASP A 689 -10.61 34.80 22.54
N GLY A 690 -11.22 35.13 21.41
CA GLY A 690 -11.11 34.36 20.16
C GLY A 690 -9.76 34.59 19.45
N SER A 691 -9.39 33.65 18.57
CA SER A 691 -8.12 33.63 17.85
C SER A 691 -7.80 34.94 17.11
N GLN A 692 -7.00 35.81 17.73
CA GLN A 692 -6.45 36.99 17.08
C GLN A 692 -5.20 36.58 16.28
N LEU A 693 -5.14 37.00 15.01
CA LEU A 693 -3.92 36.89 14.21
C LEU A 693 -2.81 37.76 14.82
N PRO A 694 -1.52 37.44 14.59
CA PRO A 694 -0.43 38.30 15.02
C PRO A 694 -0.59 39.69 14.41
N ARG A 695 -0.54 40.72 15.27
CA ARG A 695 -0.61 42.13 14.91
C ARG A 695 0.71 42.82 15.20
N THR A 696 0.97 43.88 14.46
CA THR A 696 2.08 44.81 14.62
C THR A 696 1.50 46.13 15.12
N GLY A 697 2.13 46.72 16.14
CA GLY A 697 1.65 47.90 16.84
C GLY A 697 2.70 48.99 16.96
N THR A 698 2.30 50.11 17.57
CA THR A 698 3.10 51.33 17.79
C THR A 698 2.79 51.96 19.14
N ASP A 699 3.81 52.60 19.71
CA ASP A 699 3.61 53.70 20.65
C ASP A 699 3.42 55.00 19.84
N LEU A 700 2.31 55.71 20.06
CA LEU A 700 1.98 56.99 19.39
C LEU A 700 2.49 58.18 20.22
N GLY A 701 3.78 58.12 20.58
CA GLY A 701 4.48 58.97 21.55
C GLY A 701 4.80 60.38 21.08
N GLY A 702 3.77 61.21 20.87
CA GLY A 702 3.95 62.62 20.50
C GLY A 702 4.70 63.46 21.55
N LEU A 703 5.92 63.91 21.21
CA LEU A 703 6.67 65.03 21.81
C LEU A 703 6.78 65.04 23.36
N ALA A 704 7.60 64.15 23.94
CA ALA A 704 8.00 64.23 25.35
C ALA A 704 9.47 63.84 25.60
N THR A 705 10.37 64.82 25.53
CA THR A 705 11.75 64.87 26.09
C THR A 705 12.36 63.55 26.62
N GLY A 706 13.14 62.84 25.80
CA GLY A 706 13.91 61.66 26.23
C GLY A 706 15.19 61.47 25.40
N ALA A 707 16.34 61.94 25.90
CA ALA A 707 17.60 61.87 25.16
C ALA A 707 18.27 60.48 25.29
N LEU A 708 18.33 59.73 24.18
CA LEU A 708 19.23 58.58 24.05
C LEU A 708 19.71 58.35 22.60
N LEU A 709 20.40 59.34 22.01
CA LEU A 709 21.17 59.13 20.79
C LEU A 709 22.29 58.11 21.05
N LEU A 710 22.17 56.90 20.49
CA LEU A 710 23.26 55.93 20.46
C LEU A 710 24.27 56.33 19.36
N LEU A 711 25.54 56.37 19.75
CA LEU A 711 26.62 56.96 18.97
C LEU A 711 26.99 56.09 17.75
N ILE A 712 26.69 56.59 16.55
CA ILE A 712 27.48 56.30 15.34
C ILE A 712 28.25 57.59 15.02
N GLY A 713 29.59 57.51 14.97
CA GLY A 713 30.45 58.69 14.99
C GLY A 713 30.93 59.15 13.62
N GLY A 714 30.73 60.43 13.30
CA GLY A 714 31.29 61.10 12.12
C GLY A 714 31.22 62.63 12.23
N ALA A 715 32.32 63.30 11.90
CA ALA A 715 32.53 64.76 11.70
C ALA A 715 31.48 65.77 12.23
N ALA A 716 31.91 66.67 13.12
CA ALA A 716 31.11 67.84 13.50
C ALA A 716 31.19 68.96 12.44
N ILE A 717 30.06 69.31 11.84
CA ILE A 717 29.87 70.55 11.05
C ILE A 717 29.03 71.52 11.89
N ALA A 718 29.53 72.74 12.08
CA ALA A 718 28.87 73.76 12.90
C ALA A 718 28.06 74.73 12.04
N VAL A 719 26.77 74.44 11.80
CA VAL A 719 25.86 75.34 11.08
C VAL A 719 25.30 76.40 12.03
N THR A 720 25.51 77.68 11.70
CA THR A 720 25.01 78.81 12.51
C THR A 720 23.65 79.30 12.00
N GLY A 721 22.56 78.86 12.64
CA GLY A 721 21.19 79.22 12.24
C GLY A 721 20.90 80.73 12.25
N ARG A 722 20.61 81.30 11.07
CA ARG A 722 20.11 82.68 10.92
C ARG A 722 18.59 82.72 10.85
N ARG A 723 17.95 83.32 11.86
CA ARG A 723 16.50 83.56 11.87
C ARG A 723 16.09 84.60 10.80
N LYS A 724 15.31 84.19 9.80
CA LYS A 724 14.32 85.02 9.09
C LYS A 724 12.94 84.47 9.49
N LYS A 725 12.23 85.01 10.49
CA LYS A 725 11.53 86.31 10.52
C LYS A 725 10.34 86.35 9.55
N VAL A 726 9.16 85.99 10.07
CA VAL A 726 7.86 86.00 9.39
C VAL A 726 7.51 87.40 8.82
N GLY A 727 7.01 87.41 7.58
CA GLY A 727 6.04 88.39 7.08
C GLY A 727 4.84 87.59 6.57
N GLN A 728 3.65 87.71 7.16
CA GLN A 728 2.64 88.72 6.79
C GLN A 728 2.36 88.77 5.29
N SER A 729 1.39 87.97 4.88
CA SER A 729 0.69 88.07 3.60
C SER A 729 -0.17 89.35 3.51
N PRO A 730 -0.20 90.00 2.35
CA PRO A 730 -1.34 90.80 1.89
C PRO A 730 -2.44 89.89 1.33
N THR A 731 -3.68 90.40 1.29
CA THR A 731 -4.88 89.66 0.84
C THR A 731 -5.38 90.14 -0.52
N ASP A 732 -6.28 89.35 -1.12
CA ASP A 732 -7.32 89.73 -2.10
C ASP A 732 -6.91 90.65 -3.28
N TYR A 733 -6.65 90.08 -4.46
CA TYR A 733 -7.66 90.02 -5.55
C TYR A 733 -7.22 89.15 -6.73
#